data_AF-A0A7W7B0E7-F1
#
_entry.id   AF-A0A7W7B0E7-F1
#
_cell.length_a   1.000
_cell.length_b   1.000
_cell.length_c   1.000
_cell.angle_alpha   90.00
_cell.angle_beta   90.00
_cell.angle_gamma   90.00
#
_symmetry.space_group_name_H-M   'P 1'
#
loop_
_entity.id
_entity.type
_entity.pdbx_description
1 polymer ?
#
loop_
_entity_poly.entity_id
_entity_poly.type
_entity_poly.pdbx_seq_one_letter_code
_entity_poly.pdbx_strand_id
1 'polypeptide(L)'
;MILLTATPHSGDEEAFARLLSLVEPSFTSMNFEDARYRERLARHFVQRRRIDLVSGDWDEDRAFPNHETTEFPYRLSPAHLEFQETALDYCLGIVSRVGSGQRERRLAFWGTLALMRCIGSSPAAAKSALRNRMSSESDRLEPQIYDEDSDDEDAVDIEPGTAFDVDPELLALVKRAEELVSKPDPKLIALVDVLTPLIKKGANPVVFCRYLATAEHVRDGLRKAFPKLIVEAVTGVLTPDERRDRVADMAPADEEKQIQRILVATDCLSEGINLQQIFDTVVHYDLSWNPTRHQQREGRVNRFGQPAELVRSIMMFSPDSAIDGAVLDVILRKAEEIREATGVTVPLPDERGPVTDALMASVMLRRGVPRQLTLDLRLDDGARVMEARWRDAAENEKKSRTRFAQNAMKPQEVAPEWEKVRTLLGSPADARLFVERAMSRFGVPLEARKTVLLAHVDALEVGLRERLAGHNLTGSVRLATAEPAPSGTALLTRTHPLTATLAEALVEASLDPDTLSGLGTGRVGAWPTAAVQQMTRVALLRVRFKLTVHARKERLLLAEEAALVAIQGGRIVAVGEAAREMLNAPAMADLASVARDRFIAKAKEDLPSLLEGPIAEFGRSRAQELMGDHARLRAASGSASRVTVEVVLPPDMIGLFVLMPGEA
;
A
#
# COMPACT_ATOMS: atom_id res chain seq x y z
N MET A 1 7.13 13.68 15.83
CA MET A 1 6.81 13.73 14.39
C MET A 1 7.04 12.34 13.80
N ILE A 2 6.19 11.89 12.88
CA ILE A 2 6.36 10.62 12.16
C ILE A 2 6.39 10.99 10.67
N LEU A 3 7.41 10.51 9.96
CA LEU A 3 7.56 10.70 8.51
C LEU A 3 7.34 9.35 7.83
N LEU A 4 6.54 9.34 6.77
CA LEU A 4 6.27 8.15 5.95
C LEU A 4 6.77 8.44 4.54
N THR A 5 7.62 7.57 4.01
CA THR A 5 8.15 7.69 2.65
C THR A 5 8.47 6.30 2.09
N ALA A 6 8.19 6.09 0.81
CA ALA A 6 8.58 4.89 0.09
C ALA A 6 10.04 4.96 -0.39
N THR A 7 10.56 6.17 -0.58
CA THR A 7 11.91 6.47 -1.10
C THR A 7 12.61 7.40 -0.11
N PRO A 8 13.15 6.86 1.00
CA PRO A 8 13.72 7.68 2.06
C PRO A 8 14.99 8.43 1.65
N HIS A 9 15.70 7.96 0.61
CA HIS A 9 16.95 8.52 0.16
C HIS A 9 17.04 8.41 -1.38
N SER A 10 17.19 9.55 -2.06
CA SER A 10 17.31 9.68 -3.52
C SER A 10 18.75 9.58 -4.05
N GLY A 11 19.73 9.28 -3.17
CA GLY A 11 21.16 9.41 -3.50
C GLY A 11 21.82 10.60 -2.83
N ASP A 12 21.03 11.59 -2.40
CA ASP A 12 21.49 12.79 -1.70
C ASP A 12 21.55 12.57 -0.17
N GLU A 13 22.75 12.28 0.32
CA GLU A 13 23.01 12.07 1.74
C GLU A 13 22.74 13.34 2.59
N GLU A 14 22.92 14.54 2.03
CA GLU A 14 22.70 15.80 2.76
C GLU A 14 21.21 16.10 2.91
N ALA A 15 20.43 15.93 1.84
CA ALA A 15 18.97 16.05 1.91
C ALA A 15 18.37 15.03 2.90
N PHE A 16 18.86 13.79 2.89
CA PHE A 16 18.41 12.77 3.83
C PHE A 16 18.78 13.11 5.28
N ALA A 17 19.98 13.62 5.54
CA ALA A 17 20.39 14.06 6.88
C ALA A 17 19.54 15.23 7.39
N ARG A 18 19.22 16.20 6.53
CA ARG A 18 18.32 17.31 6.85
C ARG A 18 16.90 16.83 7.15
N LEU A 19 16.40 15.83 6.42
CA LEU A 19 15.07 15.26 6.69
C LEU A 19 15.03 14.52 8.03
N LEU A 20 16.08 13.76 8.35
CA LEU A 20 16.22 13.10 9.65
C LEU A 20 16.40 14.10 10.80
N SER A 21 17.04 15.25 10.57
CA SER A 21 17.25 16.27 11.60
C SER A 21 15.95 16.94 12.05
N LEU A 22 14.91 16.91 11.22
CA LEU A 22 13.56 17.32 11.62
C LEU A 22 12.99 16.38 12.71
N VAL A 23 13.30 15.08 12.64
CA VAL A 23 12.88 14.09 13.64
C VAL A 23 13.73 14.18 14.90
N GLU A 24 15.05 14.28 14.73
CA GLU A 24 16.01 14.34 15.83
C GLU A 24 17.22 15.22 15.43
N PRO A 25 17.41 16.41 16.04
CA PRO A 25 18.39 17.41 15.61
C PRO A 25 19.83 16.90 15.52
N SER A 26 20.16 15.88 16.30
CA SER A 26 21.49 15.25 16.28
C SER A 26 21.83 14.47 15.00
N PHE A 27 20.93 14.40 14.01
CA PHE A 27 21.21 13.86 12.67
C PHE A 27 21.66 14.91 11.64
N THR A 28 21.85 16.18 12.05
CA THR A 28 22.30 17.28 11.17
C THR A 28 23.60 16.97 10.41
N SER A 29 24.49 16.15 10.95
CA SER A 29 25.64 15.61 10.23
C SER A 29 25.59 14.09 10.16
N MET A 30 25.77 13.54 8.96
CA MET A 30 25.77 12.10 8.70
C MET A 30 27.15 11.50 8.90
N ASN A 31 27.21 10.34 9.56
CA ASN A 31 28.42 9.51 9.59
C ASN A 31 28.06 8.02 9.73
N PHE A 32 27.80 7.35 8.61
CA PHE A 32 27.49 5.91 8.59
C PHE A 32 28.66 5.02 9.01
N GLU A 33 29.88 5.53 8.98
CA GLU A 33 31.07 4.80 9.44
C GLU A 33 31.12 4.74 10.99
N ASP A 34 30.42 5.65 11.69
CA ASP A 34 30.24 5.58 13.13
C ASP A 34 29.15 4.58 13.52
N ALA A 35 29.54 3.52 14.24
CA ALA A 35 28.61 2.53 14.77
C ALA A 35 27.53 3.15 15.68
N ARG A 36 27.86 4.20 16.46
CA ARG A 36 26.89 4.88 17.33
C ARG A 36 25.85 5.66 16.54
N TYR A 37 26.25 6.22 15.40
CA TYR A 37 25.33 6.89 14.49
C TYR A 37 24.33 5.87 13.90
N ARG A 38 24.82 4.73 13.41
CA ARG A 38 23.96 3.65 12.89
C ARG A 38 23.00 3.08 13.92
N GLU A 39 23.46 2.85 15.16
CA GLU A 39 22.60 2.38 16.25
C GLU A 39 21.50 3.40 16.59
N ARG A 40 21.83 4.70 16.60
CA ARG A 40 20.85 5.77 16.80
C ARG A 40 19.85 5.85 15.64
N LEU A 41 20.33 5.75 14.41
CA LEU A 41 19.49 5.80 13.22
C LEU A 41 18.48 4.66 13.22
N ALA A 42 18.90 3.44 13.56
CA ALA A 42 18.02 2.27 13.65
C ALA A 42 16.87 2.42 14.67
N ARG A 43 16.96 3.36 15.61
CA ARG A 43 15.88 3.68 16.57
C ARG A 43 14.82 4.63 16.00
N HIS A 44 15.14 5.36 14.93
CA HIS A 44 14.30 6.44 14.38
C HIS A 44 13.90 6.19 12.93
N PHE A 45 14.60 5.32 12.23
CA PHE A 45 14.36 4.97 10.84
C PHE A 45 14.07 3.47 10.78
N VAL A 46 12.97 3.10 10.14
CA VAL A 46 12.62 1.69 9.88
C VAL A 46 12.36 1.56 8.38
N GLN A 47 13.13 0.68 7.73
CA GLN A 47 12.97 0.39 6.31
C GLN A 47 12.84 -1.12 6.12
N ARG A 48 11.87 -1.52 5.30
CA ARG A 48 11.67 -2.90 4.87
C ARG A 48 11.46 -2.90 3.37
N ARG A 49 12.25 -3.67 2.65
CA ARG A 49 12.07 -3.87 1.20
C ARG A 49 11.40 -5.20 0.95
N ARG A 50 10.85 -5.37 -0.25
CA ARG A 50 10.26 -6.63 -0.71
C ARG A 50 11.20 -7.82 -0.48
N ILE A 51 12.48 -7.67 -0.82
CA ILE A 51 13.48 -8.73 -0.66
C ILE A 51 13.75 -9.09 0.82
N ASP A 52 13.61 -8.13 1.74
CA ASP A 52 13.83 -8.39 3.17
C ASP A 52 12.68 -9.20 3.79
N LEU A 53 11.51 -9.22 3.12
CA LEU A 53 10.31 -9.98 3.54
C LEU A 53 10.22 -11.34 2.84
N VAL A 54 10.53 -11.38 1.54
CA VAL A 54 10.42 -12.59 0.69
C VAL A 54 11.67 -13.46 0.82
N SER A 55 12.87 -12.87 0.87
CA SER A 55 14.12 -13.65 1.03
C SER A 55 14.67 -13.48 2.45
N GLY A 56 14.46 -14.49 3.28
CA GLY A 56 14.98 -14.51 4.64
C GLY A 56 14.13 -15.32 5.60
N ASP A 57 14.28 -15.00 6.89
CA ASP A 57 13.68 -15.70 8.02
C ASP A 57 12.17 -15.42 8.23
N TRP A 58 11.53 -14.62 7.36
CA TRP A 58 10.14 -14.18 7.49
C TRP A 58 9.12 -15.07 6.75
N ASP A 59 9.53 -15.85 5.73
CA ASP A 59 8.67 -16.81 4.99
C ASP A 59 7.37 -16.19 4.43
N GLU A 60 7.42 -14.92 3.99
CA GLU A 60 6.27 -14.14 3.49
C GLU A 60 6.21 -14.14 1.95
N ASP A 61 6.49 -15.27 1.30
CA ASP A 61 6.52 -15.38 -0.17
C ASP A 61 5.16 -15.02 -0.82
N ARG A 62 4.05 -15.22 -0.09
CA ARG A 62 2.69 -14.91 -0.56
C ARG A 62 2.24 -13.48 -0.31
N ALA A 63 3.03 -12.67 0.42
CA ALA A 63 2.68 -11.27 0.70
C ALA A 63 2.71 -10.38 -0.55
N PHE A 64 3.34 -10.87 -1.61
CA PHE A 64 3.57 -10.17 -2.86
C PHE A 64 3.15 -11.05 -4.04
N PRO A 65 2.56 -10.46 -5.10
CA PRO A 65 2.22 -11.21 -6.30
C PRO A 65 3.49 -11.60 -7.06
N ASN A 66 3.42 -12.70 -7.80
CA ASN A 66 4.38 -12.97 -8.87
C ASN A 66 4.26 -11.85 -9.91
N HIS A 67 5.38 -11.39 -10.44
CA HIS A 67 5.41 -10.28 -11.39
C HIS A 67 6.03 -10.70 -12.71
N GLU A 68 5.25 -10.59 -13.78
CA GLU A 68 5.71 -10.84 -15.16
C GLU A 68 5.78 -9.52 -15.92
N THR A 69 6.96 -9.21 -16.47
CA THR A 69 7.15 -8.06 -17.36
C THR A 69 7.30 -8.55 -18.79
N THR A 70 6.54 -7.96 -19.72
CA THR A 70 6.56 -8.33 -21.14
C THR A 70 6.63 -7.09 -22.03
N GLU A 71 7.40 -7.19 -23.10
CA GLU A 71 7.46 -6.19 -24.15
C GLU A 71 6.50 -6.59 -25.29
N PHE A 72 5.71 -5.65 -25.79
CA PHE A 72 4.78 -5.88 -26.89
C PHE A 72 5.06 -4.94 -28.07
N PRO A 73 5.82 -5.40 -29.08
CA PRO A 73 6.08 -4.60 -30.27
C PRO A 73 4.85 -4.54 -31.17
N TYR A 74 4.56 -3.36 -31.72
CA TYR A 74 3.56 -3.16 -32.78
C TYR A 74 4.17 -2.42 -33.96
N ARG A 75 3.55 -2.55 -35.15
CA ARG A 75 4.00 -1.86 -36.37
C ARG A 75 3.08 -0.72 -36.73
N LEU A 76 3.65 0.40 -37.14
CA LEU A 76 2.87 1.52 -37.64
C LEU A 76 2.39 1.23 -39.07
N SER A 77 1.15 1.63 -39.38
CA SER A 77 0.71 1.64 -40.78
C SER A 77 1.52 2.66 -41.58
N PRO A 78 1.70 2.49 -42.91
CA PRO A 78 2.44 3.45 -43.73
C PRO A 78 1.99 4.91 -43.57
N ALA A 79 0.67 5.15 -43.45
CA ALA A 79 0.13 6.49 -43.28
C ALA A 79 0.43 7.12 -41.90
N HIS A 80 0.49 6.30 -40.85
CA HIS A 80 0.86 6.76 -39.51
C HIS A 80 2.36 7.00 -39.42
N LEU A 81 3.17 6.11 -39.99
CA LEU A 81 4.61 6.28 -40.06
C LEU A 81 4.95 7.58 -40.80
N GLU A 82 4.47 7.74 -42.04
CA GLU A 82 4.65 8.94 -42.88
C GLU A 82 4.27 10.22 -42.13
N PHE A 83 3.16 10.22 -41.38
CA PHE A 83 2.76 11.36 -40.56
C PHE A 83 3.76 11.67 -39.45
N GLN A 84 4.24 10.65 -38.72
CA GLN A 84 5.28 10.85 -37.71
C GLN A 84 6.59 11.37 -38.30
N GLU A 85 6.99 10.89 -39.49
CA GLU A 85 8.21 11.36 -40.16
C GLU A 85 8.07 12.81 -40.60
N THR A 86 6.97 13.14 -41.29
CA THR A 86 6.70 14.49 -41.78
C THR A 86 6.65 15.49 -40.64
N ALA A 87 6.00 15.12 -39.53
CA ALA A 87 5.93 15.97 -38.37
C ALA A 87 7.30 16.17 -37.70
N LEU A 88 8.15 15.14 -37.69
CA LEU A 88 9.52 15.25 -37.20
C LEU A 88 10.39 16.15 -38.09
N ASP A 89 10.25 16.05 -39.40
CA ASP A 89 10.98 16.90 -40.35
C ASP A 89 10.58 18.37 -40.20
N TYR A 90 9.28 18.65 -40.06
CA TYR A 90 8.74 19.98 -39.75
C TYR A 90 9.35 20.53 -38.45
N CYS A 91 9.31 19.71 -37.41
CA CYS A 91 9.86 19.94 -36.09
C CYS A 91 11.37 20.31 -36.13
N LEU A 92 12.19 19.51 -36.81
CA LEU A 92 13.63 19.77 -36.98
C LEU A 92 13.89 21.01 -37.84
N GLY A 93 13.04 21.26 -38.84
CA GLY A 93 13.08 22.45 -39.68
C GLY A 93 12.82 23.74 -38.91
N ILE A 94 11.95 23.72 -37.90
CA ILE A 94 11.75 24.86 -37.00
C ILE A 94 13.01 25.12 -36.18
N VAL A 95 13.57 24.09 -35.52
CA VAL A 95 14.77 24.24 -34.69
C VAL A 95 15.93 24.81 -35.49
N SER A 96 16.10 24.36 -36.72
CA SER A 96 17.15 24.82 -37.64
C SER A 96 16.99 26.28 -38.08
N ARG A 97 15.75 26.80 -38.08
CA ARG A 97 15.42 28.20 -38.43
C ARG A 97 15.64 29.18 -37.27
N VAL A 98 15.75 28.71 -36.03
CA VAL A 98 16.00 29.55 -34.85
C VAL A 98 17.42 30.14 -34.88
N GLY A 99 17.55 31.43 -34.51
CA GLY A 99 18.79 32.21 -34.57
C GLY A 99 19.97 31.62 -33.78
N SER A 100 21.11 32.30 -33.75
CA SER A 100 22.36 31.80 -33.13
C SER A 100 22.34 31.69 -31.59
N GLY A 101 21.23 32.04 -30.94
CA GLY A 101 21.06 31.93 -29.49
C GLY A 101 20.94 30.48 -29.03
N GLN A 102 21.93 29.99 -28.28
CA GLN A 102 21.96 28.61 -27.78
C GLN A 102 20.75 28.26 -26.90
N ARG A 103 20.28 29.22 -26.07
CA ARG A 103 19.10 29.04 -25.21
C ARG A 103 17.80 28.95 -26.01
N GLU A 104 17.64 29.79 -27.02
CA GLU A 104 16.45 29.82 -27.89
C GLU A 104 16.34 28.53 -28.72
N ARG A 105 17.45 28.04 -29.28
CA ARG A 105 17.49 26.75 -29.98
C ARG A 105 17.10 25.58 -29.09
N ARG A 106 17.59 25.56 -27.84
CA ARG A 106 17.18 24.55 -26.86
C ARG A 106 15.69 24.62 -26.58
N LEU A 107 15.14 25.81 -26.27
CA LEU A 107 13.71 25.97 -25.99
C LEU A 107 12.82 25.55 -27.17
N ALA A 108 13.17 25.96 -28.39
CA ALA A 108 12.46 25.54 -29.59
C ALA A 108 12.52 24.01 -29.79
N PHE A 109 13.68 23.40 -29.52
CA PHE A 109 13.83 21.95 -29.57
C PHE A 109 12.99 21.24 -28.50
N TRP A 110 12.91 21.77 -27.28
CA TRP A 110 12.06 21.21 -26.23
C TRP A 110 10.58 21.25 -26.60
N GLY A 111 10.09 22.39 -27.08
CA GLY A 111 8.70 22.50 -27.55
C GLY A 111 8.40 21.53 -28.69
N THR A 112 9.38 21.31 -29.57
CA THR A 112 9.33 20.35 -30.68
C THR A 112 9.25 18.90 -30.19
N LEU A 113 10.05 18.56 -29.18
CA LEU A 113 10.09 17.25 -28.53
C LEU A 113 8.77 16.90 -27.87
N ALA A 114 8.17 17.86 -27.16
CA ALA A 114 6.89 17.70 -26.48
C ALA A 114 5.77 17.37 -27.49
N LEU A 115 5.76 18.02 -28.66
CA LEU A 115 4.85 17.67 -29.74
C LEU A 115 5.11 16.27 -30.31
N MET A 116 6.37 15.90 -30.48
CA MET A 116 6.72 14.55 -30.95
C MET A 116 6.22 13.46 -29.99
N ARG A 117 6.24 13.71 -28.68
CA ARG A 117 5.63 12.82 -27.67
C ARG A 117 4.11 12.69 -27.87
N CYS A 118 3.40 13.79 -28.12
CA CYS A 118 1.96 13.74 -28.43
C CYS A 118 1.66 12.95 -29.70
N ILE A 119 2.47 13.15 -30.75
CA ILE A 119 2.34 12.46 -32.04
C ILE A 119 2.62 10.97 -31.93
N GLY A 120 3.60 10.58 -31.10
CA GLY A 120 3.90 9.18 -30.80
C GLY A 120 2.84 8.50 -29.92
N SER A 121 2.07 9.29 -29.15
CA SER A 121 1.06 8.78 -28.23
C SER A 121 -0.21 8.35 -28.96
N SER A 122 -0.88 9.26 -29.69
CA SER A 122 -2.05 8.95 -30.51
C SER A 122 -2.35 10.04 -31.55
N PRO A 123 -3.10 9.74 -32.64
CA PRO A 123 -3.59 10.76 -33.55
C PRO A 123 -4.46 11.84 -32.87
N ALA A 124 -5.16 11.48 -31.78
CA ALA A 124 -5.99 12.41 -31.01
C ALA A 124 -5.14 13.44 -30.25
N ALA A 125 -4.10 12.98 -29.55
CA ALA A 125 -3.12 13.86 -28.89
C ALA A 125 -2.35 14.70 -29.91
N ALA A 126 -1.95 14.12 -31.05
CA ALA A 126 -1.33 14.86 -32.14
C ALA A 126 -2.21 16.03 -32.62
N LYS A 127 -3.49 15.75 -32.88
CA LYS A 127 -4.46 16.76 -33.29
C LYS A 127 -4.65 17.84 -32.24
N SER A 128 -4.78 17.46 -30.96
CA SER A 128 -4.92 18.40 -29.84
C SER A 128 -3.72 19.33 -29.75
N ALA A 129 -2.50 18.77 -29.68
CA ALA A 129 -1.24 19.51 -29.62
C ALA A 129 -1.07 20.47 -30.80
N LEU A 130 -1.28 19.99 -32.04
CA LEU A 130 -1.13 20.82 -33.24
C LEU A 130 -2.16 21.95 -33.31
N ARG A 131 -3.38 21.74 -32.80
CA ARG A 131 -4.41 22.80 -32.73
C ARG A 131 -4.12 23.81 -31.62
N ASN A 132 -3.67 23.35 -30.45
CA ASN A 132 -3.28 24.23 -29.35
C ASN A 132 -2.14 25.19 -29.76
N ARG A 133 -1.30 24.79 -30.72
CA ARG A 133 -0.28 25.66 -31.34
C ARG A 133 -0.85 26.75 -32.25
N MET A 134 -2.03 26.54 -32.85
CA MET A 134 -2.69 27.54 -33.71
C MET A 134 -3.40 28.62 -32.91
N SER A 135 -3.94 28.27 -31.74
CA SER A 135 -4.51 29.22 -30.79
C SER A 135 -3.37 29.84 -29.98
N SER A 136 -3.08 31.13 -30.21
CA SER A 136 -1.96 31.88 -29.61
C SER A 136 -2.09 32.11 -28.08
N GLU A 137 -2.43 31.09 -27.29
CA GLU A 137 -2.42 31.11 -25.83
C GLU A 137 -0.98 30.90 -25.32
N SER A 138 -0.19 31.98 -25.34
CA SER A 138 1.26 31.98 -25.08
C SER A 138 1.67 31.96 -23.60
N ASP A 139 0.73 31.99 -22.65
CA ASP A 139 1.04 32.37 -21.26
C ASP A 139 1.42 31.21 -20.31
N ARG A 140 1.54 29.97 -20.80
CA ARG A 140 1.76 28.78 -19.93
C ARG A 140 3.06 28.00 -20.17
N LEU A 141 3.95 28.49 -21.03
CA LEU A 141 5.06 27.70 -21.61
C LEU A 141 6.25 27.43 -20.69
N GLU A 142 6.72 28.40 -19.91
CA GLU A 142 7.94 28.20 -19.10
C GLU A 142 7.77 27.21 -17.93
N PRO A 143 6.65 27.18 -17.19
CA PRO A 143 6.44 26.17 -16.17
C PRO A 143 6.24 24.77 -16.77
N GLN A 144 5.43 24.63 -17.83
CA GLN A 144 5.00 23.33 -18.36
C GLN A 144 6.12 22.50 -19.01
N ILE A 145 7.10 23.13 -19.66
CA ILE A 145 8.22 22.39 -20.30
C ILE A 145 9.22 21.86 -19.26
N TYR A 146 9.33 22.53 -18.10
CA TYR A 146 10.14 22.06 -16.97
C TYR A 146 9.34 21.15 -16.00
N ASP A 147 8.01 21.33 -15.92
CA ASP A 147 7.06 20.48 -15.17
C ASP A 147 6.62 19.23 -15.94
N GLU A 148 6.86 19.13 -17.25
CA GLU A 148 6.45 17.98 -18.06
C GLU A 148 7.04 16.66 -17.53
N ASP A 149 8.12 16.71 -16.75
CA ASP A 149 8.66 15.54 -16.06
C ASP A 149 8.77 15.73 -14.53
N SER A 150 8.04 16.68 -13.90
CA SER A 150 7.97 16.82 -12.43
C SER A 150 7.19 15.70 -11.76
N ASP A 151 7.71 15.17 -10.64
CA ASP A 151 7.06 14.12 -9.83
C ASP A 151 5.80 14.62 -9.09
N ASP A 152 5.26 15.78 -9.47
CA ASP A 152 4.09 16.37 -8.84
C ASP A 152 2.81 15.61 -9.23
N GLU A 153 1.89 15.47 -8.26
CA GLU A 153 0.54 14.93 -8.43
C GLU A 153 -0.31 15.68 -9.48
N ASP A 154 0.17 16.87 -9.89
CA ASP A 154 -0.44 17.81 -10.82
C ASP A 154 0.26 17.85 -12.20
N ALA A 155 0.94 16.77 -12.60
CA ALA A 155 1.47 16.67 -13.96
C ALA A 155 0.36 16.99 -14.98
N VAL A 156 0.54 18.10 -15.71
CA VAL A 156 -0.43 18.57 -16.70
C VAL A 156 -0.51 17.53 -17.81
N ASP A 157 -1.66 16.87 -17.91
CA ASP A 157 -1.92 15.85 -18.92
C ASP A 157 -2.54 16.43 -20.20
N ILE A 158 -2.70 17.75 -20.25
CA ILE A 158 -3.11 18.51 -21.43
C ILE A 158 -1.93 18.61 -22.40
N GLU A 159 -2.21 18.49 -23.70
CA GLU A 159 -1.19 18.61 -24.73
C GLU A 159 -0.65 20.05 -24.84
N PRO A 160 0.67 20.23 -24.98
CA PRO A 160 1.31 21.55 -24.98
C PRO A 160 0.93 22.38 -26.22
N GLY A 161 0.74 23.68 -26.02
CA GLY A 161 0.61 24.68 -27.08
C GLY A 161 1.87 25.55 -27.16
N THR A 162 2.63 25.44 -28.23
CA THR A 162 3.74 26.36 -28.55
C THR A 162 3.33 27.29 -29.69
N ALA A 163 3.44 28.60 -29.46
CA ALA A 163 3.18 29.59 -30.50
C ALA A 163 4.35 29.60 -31.50
N PHE A 164 4.09 29.08 -32.69
CA PHE A 164 4.89 29.36 -33.89
C PHE A 164 4.01 30.12 -34.88
N ASP A 165 4.62 30.83 -35.83
CA ASP A 165 3.85 31.43 -36.92
C ASP A 165 3.07 30.32 -37.64
N VAL A 166 1.76 30.53 -37.82
CA VAL A 166 0.91 29.57 -38.55
C VAL A 166 1.39 29.53 -39.99
N ASP A 167 2.04 28.43 -40.36
CA ASP A 167 2.54 28.19 -41.71
C ASP A 167 1.72 27.10 -42.44
N PRO A 168 1.81 27.02 -43.78
CA PRO A 168 1.07 26.03 -44.56
C PRO A 168 1.42 24.57 -44.21
N GLU A 169 2.63 24.31 -43.72
CA GLU A 169 3.10 22.97 -43.33
C GLU A 169 2.40 22.51 -42.05
N LEU A 170 2.25 23.38 -41.05
CA LEU A 170 1.50 23.11 -39.82
C LEU A 170 0.03 22.81 -40.10
N LEU A 171 -0.61 23.58 -40.98
CA LEU A 171 -2.01 23.34 -41.39
C LEU A 171 -2.19 21.99 -42.08
N ALA A 172 -1.22 21.58 -42.92
CA ALA A 172 -1.21 20.26 -43.53
C ALA A 172 -1.09 19.14 -42.48
N LEU A 173 -0.24 19.31 -41.46
CA LEU A 173 -0.11 18.36 -40.37
C LEU A 173 -1.40 18.24 -39.54
N VAL A 174 -2.07 19.35 -39.22
CA VAL A 174 -3.36 19.34 -38.51
C VAL A 174 -4.41 18.56 -39.29
N LYS A 175 -4.55 18.84 -40.59
CA LYS A 175 -5.49 18.13 -41.46
C LYS A 175 -5.18 16.64 -41.52
N ARG A 176 -3.90 16.27 -41.62
CA ARG A 176 -3.47 14.86 -41.63
C ARG A 176 -3.79 14.15 -40.32
N ALA A 177 -3.58 14.82 -39.17
CA ALA A 177 -3.96 14.28 -37.86
C ALA A 177 -5.48 14.04 -37.77
N GLU A 178 -6.30 14.97 -38.26
CA GLU A 178 -7.77 14.81 -38.31
C GLU A 178 -8.21 13.62 -39.16
N GLU A 179 -7.59 13.42 -40.32
CA GLU A 179 -7.83 12.25 -41.16
C GLU A 179 -7.45 10.94 -40.46
N LEU A 180 -6.35 10.93 -39.71
CA LEU A 180 -5.85 9.74 -39.01
C LEU A 180 -6.71 9.38 -37.78
N VAL A 181 -7.25 10.37 -37.06
CA VAL A 181 -8.20 10.12 -35.93
C VAL A 181 -9.43 9.32 -36.38
N SER A 182 -9.83 9.48 -37.64
CA SER A 182 -10.99 8.78 -38.23
C SER A 182 -10.64 7.41 -38.83
N LYS A 183 -9.34 7.06 -38.89
CA LYS A 183 -8.85 5.78 -39.43
C LYS A 183 -8.52 4.81 -38.27
N PRO A 184 -8.39 3.50 -38.56
CA PRO A 184 -7.96 2.54 -37.55
C PRO A 184 -6.54 2.88 -37.04
N ASP A 185 -6.41 3.13 -35.75
CA ASP A 185 -5.13 3.38 -35.08
C ASP A 185 -4.40 2.03 -34.85
N PRO A 186 -3.22 1.81 -35.46
CA PRO A 186 -2.46 0.57 -35.29
C PRO A 186 -2.07 0.28 -33.84
N LYS A 187 -1.84 1.33 -33.03
CA LYS A 187 -1.46 1.19 -31.62
C LYS A 187 -2.64 0.77 -30.76
N LEU A 188 -3.81 1.35 -30.99
CA LEU A 188 -5.06 0.93 -30.35
C LEU A 188 -5.45 -0.51 -30.73
N ILE A 189 -5.27 -0.89 -32.00
CA ILE A 189 -5.48 -2.28 -32.45
C ILE A 189 -4.55 -3.22 -31.70
N ALA A 190 -3.26 -2.89 -31.62
CA ALA A 190 -2.28 -3.68 -30.88
C ALA A 190 -2.64 -3.80 -29.39
N LEU A 191 -3.17 -2.74 -28.77
CA LEU A 191 -3.65 -2.79 -27.39
C LEU A 191 -4.80 -3.79 -27.24
N VAL A 192 -5.76 -3.78 -28.17
CA VAL A 192 -6.87 -4.75 -28.16
C VAL A 192 -6.35 -6.17 -28.34
N ASP A 193 -5.36 -6.39 -29.20
CA ASP A 193 -4.74 -7.70 -29.43
C ASP A 193 -4.03 -8.23 -28.18
N VAL A 194 -3.35 -7.36 -27.44
CA VAL A 194 -2.73 -7.67 -26.13
C VAL A 194 -3.78 -8.02 -25.08
N LEU A 195 -4.82 -7.21 -24.97
CA LEU A 195 -5.79 -7.32 -23.89
C LEU A 195 -6.76 -8.47 -24.10
N THR A 196 -7.11 -8.81 -25.34
CA THR A 196 -8.07 -9.88 -25.66
C THR A 196 -7.76 -11.22 -24.98
N PRO A 197 -6.55 -11.80 -25.08
CA PRO A 197 -6.23 -13.06 -24.39
C PRO A 197 -6.21 -12.93 -22.87
N LEU A 198 -5.85 -11.76 -22.32
CA LEU A 198 -5.80 -11.52 -20.87
C LEU A 198 -7.20 -11.40 -20.28
N ILE A 199 -8.07 -10.65 -20.95
CA ILE A 199 -9.49 -10.52 -20.59
C ILE A 199 -10.17 -11.89 -20.64
N LYS A 200 -9.91 -12.73 -21.66
CA LYS A 200 -10.42 -14.11 -21.69
C LYS A 200 -9.99 -14.95 -20.49
N LYS A 201 -8.87 -14.63 -19.86
CA LYS A 201 -8.36 -15.28 -18.63
C LYS A 201 -8.86 -14.63 -17.33
N GLY A 202 -9.73 -13.61 -17.41
CA GLY A 202 -10.29 -12.95 -16.22
C GLY A 202 -9.52 -11.73 -15.73
N ALA A 203 -8.49 -11.27 -16.44
CA ALA A 203 -7.66 -10.13 -16.01
C ALA A 203 -8.46 -8.80 -15.97
N ASN A 204 -8.04 -7.90 -15.08
CA ASN A 204 -8.55 -6.53 -14.92
C ASN A 204 -7.40 -5.52 -15.11
N PRO A 205 -7.21 -5.00 -16.33
CA PRO A 205 -6.07 -4.15 -16.67
C PRO A 205 -6.25 -2.66 -16.33
N VAL A 206 -5.14 -1.99 -16.02
CA VAL A 206 -4.97 -0.54 -16.06
C VAL A 206 -4.08 -0.19 -17.24
N VAL A 207 -4.53 0.71 -18.11
CA VAL A 207 -3.81 1.19 -19.28
C VAL A 207 -3.37 2.63 -19.01
N PHE A 208 -2.06 2.82 -18.78
CA PHE A 208 -1.48 4.14 -18.56
C PHE A 208 -1.14 4.81 -19.89
N CYS A 209 -1.76 5.95 -20.12
CA CYS A 209 -1.50 6.89 -21.21
C CYS A 209 -0.80 8.14 -20.65
N ARG A 210 -0.15 8.93 -21.50
CA ARG A 210 0.43 10.20 -21.06
C ARG A 210 -0.58 11.35 -21.08
N TYR A 211 -1.33 11.47 -22.17
CA TYR A 211 -2.14 12.64 -22.47
C TYR A 211 -3.64 12.39 -22.33
N LEU A 212 -4.37 13.44 -21.99
CA LEU A 212 -5.83 13.45 -21.87
C LEU A 212 -6.51 12.96 -23.16
N ALA A 213 -6.18 13.54 -24.32
CA ALA A 213 -6.86 13.15 -25.57
C ALA A 213 -6.55 11.69 -25.95
N THR A 214 -5.36 11.17 -25.61
CA THR A 214 -5.03 9.75 -25.78
C THR A 214 -5.86 8.88 -24.83
N ALA A 215 -5.97 9.24 -23.55
CA ALA A 215 -6.75 8.46 -22.59
C ALA A 215 -8.23 8.35 -23.00
N GLU A 216 -8.82 9.43 -23.48
CA GLU A 216 -10.20 9.42 -24.00
C GLU A 216 -10.33 8.59 -25.28
N HIS A 217 -9.40 8.75 -26.23
CA HIS A 217 -9.37 8.00 -27.47
C HIS A 217 -9.27 6.49 -27.21
N VAL A 218 -8.38 6.08 -26.31
CA VAL A 218 -8.17 4.69 -25.90
C VAL A 218 -9.39 4.14 -25.17
N ARG A 219 -9.98 4.89 -24.23
CA ARG A 219 -11.22 4.51 -23.55
C ARG A 219 -12.33 4.20 -24.54
N ASP A 220 -12.58 5.09 -25.49
CA ASP A 220 -13.66 4.94 -26.46
C ASP A 220 -13.39 3.78 -27.44
N GLY A 221 -12.13 3.56 -27.81
CA GLY A 221 -11.68 2.40 -28.56
C GLY A 221 -11.93 1.08 -27.83
N LEU A 222 -11.55 1.01 -26.56
CA LEU A 222 -11.73 -0.17 -25.71
C LEU A 222 -13.21 -0.46 -25.41
N ARG A 223 -14.05 0.57 -25.23
CA ARG A 223 -15.52 0.41 -25.10
C ARG A 223 -16.13 -0.25 -26.34
N LYS A 224 -15.64 0.08 -27.53
CA LYS A 224 -16.09 -0.55 -28.79
C LYS A 224 -15.61 -2.00 -28.89
N ALA A 225 -14.36 -2.27 -28.51
CA ALA A 225 -13.78 -3.61 -28.57
C ALA A 225 -14.35 -4.57 -27.50
N PHE A 226 -14.66 -4.05 -26.32
CA PHE A 226 -15.08 -4.83 -25.14
C PHE A 226 -16.40 -4.29 -24.55
N PRO A 227 -17.53 -4.36 -25.28
CA PRO A 227 -18.80 -3.73 -24.88
C PRO A 227 -19.47 -4.35 -23.64
N LYS A 228 -18.97 -5.50 -23.16
CA LYS A 228 -19.48 -6.20 -21.98
C LYS A 228 -18.72 -5.86 -20.69
N LEU A 229 -17.62 -5.11 -20.80
CA LEU A 229 -16.74 -4.77 -19.69
C LEU A 229 -17.04 -3.34 -19.22
N ILE A 230 -16.72 -3.06 -17.96
CA ILE A 230 -16.72 -1.69 -17.44
C ILE A 230 -15.42 -1.04 -17.91
N VAL A 231 -15.50 0.01 -18.73
CA VAL A 231 -14.33 0.72 -19.24
C VAL A 231 -14.47 2.20 -18.93
N GLU A 232 -13.61 2.69 -18.05
CA GLU A 232 -13.60 4.08 -17.58
C GLU A 232 -12.23 4.74 -17.79
N ALA A 233 -12.22 6.07 -17.84
CA ALA A 233 -10.99 6.85 -17.85
C ALA A 233 -10.91 7.76 -16.62
N VAL A 234 -9.71 7.85 -16.03
CA VAL A 234 -9.39 8.78 -14.95
C VAL A 234 -8.20 9.63 -15.39
N THR A 235 -8.40 10.94 -15.41
CA THR A 235 -7.43 11.91 -15.93
C THR A 235 -7.28 13.09 -14.97
N GLY A 236 -6.36 14.00 -15.27
CA GLY A 236 -6.03 15.19 -14.50
C GLY A 236 -7.20 16.18 -14.36
N VAL A 237 -8.22 16.08 -15.21
CA VAL A 237 -9.44 16.90 -15.17
C VAL A 237 -10.25 16.67 -13.90
N LEU A 238 -10.19 15.46 -13.34
CA LEU A 238 -10.90 15.10 -12.12
C LEU A 238 -10.12 15.57 -10.88
N THR A 239 -10.84 16.05 -9.87
CA THR A 239 -10.26 16.33 -8.54
C THR A 239 -9.82 15.03 -7.85
N PRO A 240 -8.89 15.07 -6.87
CA PRO A 240 -8.43 13.87 -6.17
C PRO A 240 -9.57 13.01 -5.57
N ASP A 241 -10.63 13.64 -5.08
CA ASP A 241 -11.80 12.94 -4.52
C ASP A 241 -12.59 12.23 -5.63
N GLU A 242 -12.88 12.92 -6.73
CA GLU A 242 -13.56 12.33 -7.89
C GLU A 242 -12.75 11.19 -8.54
N ARG A 243 -11.41 11.28 -8.54
CA ARG A 243 -10.52 10.20 -9.01
C ARG A 243 -10.70 8.96 -8.12
N ARG A 244 -10.74 9.13 -6.80
CA ARG A 244 -10.95 8.03 -5.85
C ARG A 244 -12.33 7.41 -6.02
N ASP A 245 -13.37 8.23 -6.10
CA ASP A 245 -14.75 7.77 -6.26
C ASP A 245 -14.92 6.99 -7.57
N ARG A 246 -14.39 7.50 -8.68
CA ARG A 246 -14.46 6.80 -9.98
C ARG A 246 -13.79 5.44 -9.94
N VAL A 247 -12.63 5.32 -9.29
CA VAL A 247 -11.93 4.04 -9.12
C VAL A 247 -12.72 3.10 -8.20
N ALA A 248 -13.30 3.63 -7.11
CA ALA A 248 -14.11 2.86 -6.18
C ALA A 248 -15.40 2.33 -6.82
N ASP A 249 -16.06 3.10 -7.68
CA ASP A 249 -17.26 2.71 -8.42
C ASP A 249 -17.02 1.54 -9.39
N MET A 250 -15.76 1.32 -9.79
CA MET A 250 -15.36 0.16 -10.59
C MET A 250 -15.18 -1.10 -9.74
N ALA A 251 -15.15 -1.00 -8.41
CA ALA A 251 -15.07 -2.18 -7.55
C ALA A 251 -16.36 -3.02 -7.66
N PRO A 252 -16.27 -4.36 -7.57
CA PRO A 252 -17.43 -5.22 -7.71
C PRO A 252 -18.40 -5.01 -6.53
N ALA A 253 -19.61 -4.52 -6.82
CA ALA A 253 -20.65 -4.29 -5.81
C ALA A 253 -21.18 -5.61 -5.20
N ASP A 254 -21.30 -6.68 -5.99
CA ASP A 254 -21.86 -7.98 -5.55
C ASP A 254 -21.27 -9.19 -6.29
N GLU A 255 -21.25 -10.35 -5.61
CA GLU A 255 -20.63 -11.59 -6.08
C GLU A 255 -21.39 -12.34 -7.19
N GLU A 256 -22.57 -11.88 -7.61
CA GLU A 256 -23.41 -12.60 -8.57
C GLU A 256 -23.02 -12.33 -10.03
N LYS A 257 -22.34 -11.21 -10.31
CA LYS A 257 -21.71 -10.93 -11.61
C LYS A 257 -20.42 -10.14 -11.42
N GLN A 258 -19.29 -10.85 -11.31
CA GLN A 258 -17.99 -10.20 -11.46
C GLN A 258 -17.83 -9.70 -12.91
N ILE A 259 -18.27 -8.48 -13.17
CA ILE A 259 -18.03 -7.83 -14.45
C ILE A 259 -16.55 -7.42 -14.47
N GLN A 260 -15.84 -7.86 -15.52
CA GLN A 260 -14.46 -7.47 -15.75
C GLN A 260 -14.39 -5.99 -16.13
N ARG A 261 -13.26 -5.37 -15.83
CA ARG A 261 -13.08 -3.93 -16.00
C ARG A 261 -11.72 -3.58 -16.57
N ILE A 262 -11.68 -2.44 -17.25
CA ILE A 262 -10.46 -1.84 -17.79
C ILE A 262 -10.46 -0.38 -17.36
N LEU A 263 -9.39 0.06 -16.70
CA LEU A 263 -9.17 1.46 -16.38
C LEU A 263 -8.18 2.05 -17.36
N VAL A 264 -8.51 3.19 -17.96
CA VAL A 264 -7.55 4.01 -18.69
C VAL A 264 -7.17 5.18 -17.80
N ALA A 265 -5.87 5.41 -17.60
CA ALA A 265 -5.40 6.43 -16.67
C ALA A 265 -4.31 7.29 -17.30
N THR A 266 -4.28 8.58 -16.97
CA THR A 266 -3.06 9.39 -17.16
C THR A 266 -2.13 9.23 -15.96
N ASP A 267 -0.99 9.93 -15.96
CA ASP A 267 -0.05 9.93 -14.83
C ASP A 267 -0.66 10.49 -13.53
N CYS A 268 -1.86 11.08 -13.57
CA CYS A 268 -2.58 11.52 -12.38
C CYS A 268 -2.92 10.38 -11.39
N LEU A 269 -2.85 9.12 -11.82
CA LEU A 269 -2.99 7.93 -10.98
C LEU A 269 -1.67 7.19 -10.72
N SER A 270 -0.52 7.76 -11.13
CA SER A 270 0.78 7.19 -10.77
C SER A 270 1.12 7.42 -9.30
N GLU A 271 0.36 8.27 -8.59
CA GLU A 271 0.48 8.62 -7.16
C GLU A 271 -0.87 8.66 -6.41
N GLY A 272 -0.83 8.66 -5.07
CA GLY A 272 -2.00 8.86 -4.19
C GLY A 272 -3.05 7.73 -4.06
N ILE A 273 -3.30 6.93 -5.10
CA ILE A 273 -4.43 5.97 -5.12
C ILE A 273 -3.95 4.51 -5.17
N ASN A 274 -4.63 3.63 -4.40
CA ASN A 274 -4.36 2.20 -4.34
C ASN A 274 -5.17 1.47 -5.43
N LEU A 275 -4.49 0.91 -6.44
CA LEU A 275 -5.15 0.18 -7.53
C LEU A 275 -5.10 -1.35 -7.34
N GLN A 276 -4.25 -1.85 -6.44
CA GLN A 276 -3.99 -3.28 -6.30
C GLN A 276 -5.22 -4.12 -5.90
N GLN A 277 -6.24 -3.52 -5.27
CA GLN A 277 -7.44 -4.28 -4.85
C GLN A 277 -8.42 -4.57 -5.99
N ILE A 278 -8.27 -3.88 -7.13
CA ILE A 278 -9.26 -3.88 -8.22
C ILE A 278 -8.63 -4.39 -9.52
N PHE A 279 -7.33 -4.16 -9.71
CA PHE A 279 -6.61 -4.45 -10.94
C PHE A 279 -5.41 -5.37 -10.70
N ASP A 280 -5.05 -6.12 -11.75
CA ASP A 280 -4.00 -7.16 -11.73
C ASP A 280 -3.00 -7.01 -12.89
N THR A 281 -3.26 -6.14 -13.85
CA THR A 281 -2.43 -5.97 -15.04
C THR A 281 -2.19 -4.49 -15.30
N VAL A 282 -0.95 -4.12 -15.61
CA VAL A 282 -0.52 -2.77 -15.95
C VAL A 282 -0.04 -2.77 -17.40
N VAL A 283 -0.61 -1.90 -18.23
CA VAL A 283 -0.18 -1.68 -19.61
C VAL A 283 0.35 -0.26 -19.74
N HIS A 284 1.61 -0.11 -20.07
CA HIS A 284 2.21 1.16 -20.46
C HIS A 284 1.93 1.38 -21.94
N TYR A 285 0.83 2.08 -22.24
CA TYR A 285 0.48 2.45 -23.61
C TYR A 285 1.48 3.48 -24.15
N ASP A 286 1.86 4.44 -23.30
CA ASP A 286 2.94 5.39 -23.58
C ASP A 286 4.14 5.11 -22.68
N LEU A 287 5.31 4.96 -23.30
CA LEU A 287 6.56 4.85 -22.57
C LEU A 287 6.96 6.21 -22.01
N SER A 288 7.19 6.24 -20.69
CA SER A 288 7.72 7.39 -19.99
C SER A 288 9.21 7.49 -20.24
N TRP A 289 9.68 8.71 -20.46
CA TRP A 289 11.10 9.00 -20.59
C TRP A 289 11.80 9.01 -19.24
N ASN A 290 11.01 9.17 -18.16
CA ASN A 290 11.42 8.93 -16.79
C ASN A 290 10.98 7.51 -16.35
N PRO A 291 11.90 6.55 -16.24
CA PRO A 291 11.58 5.19 -15.81
C PRO A 291 11.17 5.04 -14.35
N THR A 292 11.46 6.01 -13.48
CA THR A 292 10.88 6.04 -12.13
C THR A 292 9.35 6.07 -12.22
N ARG A 293 8.76 6.75 -13.22
CA ARG A 293 7.31 6.72 -13.45
C ARG A 293 6.79 5.34 -13.83
N HIS A 294 7.54 4.55 -14.60
CA HIS A 294 7.15 3.17 -14.91
C HIS A 294 7.05 2.35 -13.62
N GLN A 295 8.05 2.46 -12.75
CA GLN A 295 8.05 1.78 -11.46
C GLN A 295 6.91 2.27 -10.55
N GLN A 296 6.63 3.57 -10.52
CA GLN A 296 5.51 4.14 -9.76
C GLN A 296 4.15 3.63 -10.24
N ARG A 297 3.91 3.62 -11.56
CA ARG A 297 2.69 3.07 -12.19
C ARG A 297 2.52 1.59 -11.84
N GLU A 298 3.58 0.81 -11.98
CA GLU A 298 3.57 -0.61 -11.62
C GLU A 298 3.33 -0.82 -10.13
N GLY A 299 3.96 -0.01 -9.28
CA GLY A 299 3.80 -0.03 -7.83
C GLY A 299 2.38 0.26 -7.35
N ARG A 300 1.49 0.83 -8.18
CA ARG A 300 0.06 0.99 -7.84
C ARG A 300 -0.68 -0.34 -7.79
N VAL A 301 -0.19 -1.35 -8.50
CA VAL A 301 -0.80 -2.68 -8.66
C VAL A 301 0.10 -3.79 -8.08
N ASN A 302 1.39 -3.75 -8.39
CA ASN A 302 2.42 -4.69 -7.93
C ASN A 302 2.97 -4.30 -6.55
N ARG A 303 2.18 -4.49 -5.50
CA ARG A 303 2.55 -4.14 -4.12
C ARG A 303 1.94 -5.07 -3.09
N PHE A 304 2.38 -4.91 -1.84
CA PHE A 304 1.87 -5.68 -0.70
C PHE A 304 0.34 -5.62 -0.61
N GLY A 305 -0.28 -6.76 -0.34
CA GLY A 305 -1.73 -6.91 -0.21
C GLY A 305 -2.49 -7.00 -1.53
N GLN A 306 -1.81 -7.19 -2.67
CA GLN A 306 -2.44 -7.53 -3.94
C GLN A 306 -3.10 -8.93 -3.85
N PRO A 307 -4.43 -9.06 -4.06
CA PRO A 307 -5.14 -10.33 -3.98
C PRO A 307 -4.84 -11.29 -5.13
N ALA A 308 -4.42 -10.80 -6.31
CA ALA A 308 -4.08 -11.66 -7.44
C ALA A 308 -2.71 -12.33 -7.24
N GLU A 309 -2.60 -13.63 -7.52
CA GLU A 309 -1.31 -14.35 -7.45
C GLU A 309 -0.29 -13.89 -8.50
N LEU A 310 -0.77 -13.35 -9.63
CA LEU A 310 0.04 -12.93 -10.75
C LEU A 310 -0.35 -11.52 -11.20
N VAL A 311 0.63 -10.61 -11.16
CA VAL A 311 0.56 -9.28 -11.75
C VAL A 311 1.40 -9.20 -13.01
N ARG A 312 0.86 -8.55 -14.05
CA ARG A 312 1.56 -8.40 -15.34
C ARG A 312 1.85 -6.93 -15.63
N SER A 313 3.06 -6.63 -16.10
CA SER A 313 3.42 -5.36 -16.71
C SER A 313 3.68 -5.55 -18.19
N ILE A 314 3.02 -4.75 -19.03
CA ILE A 314 3.15 -4.82 -20.49
C ILE A 314 3.61 -3.48 -21.02
N MET A 315 4.72 -3.47 -21.74
CA MET A 315 5.30 -2.27 -22.34
C MET A 315 5.05 -2.29 -23.85
N MET A 316 4.22 -1.35 -24.32
CA MET A 316 3.93 -1.24 -25.75
C MET A 316 4.93 -0.30 -26.42
N PHE A 317 5.48 -0.71 -27.56
CA PHE A 317 6.43 0.11 -28.31
C PHE A 317 6.39 -0.20 -29.81
N SER A 318 6.71 0.78 -30.65
CA SER A 318 6.90 0.57 -32.08
C SER A 318 8.38 0.59 -32.46
N PRO A 319 8.94 -0.51 -33.02
CA PRO A 319 10.30 -0.49 -33.57
C PRO A 319 10.47 0.50 -34.73
N ASP A 320 9.38 0.77 -35.45
CA ASP A 320 9.34 1.69 -36.60
C ASP A 320 9.35 3.16 -36.14
N SER A 321 8.96 3.43 -34.88
CA SER A 321 9.01 4.78 -34.29
C SER A 321 10.43 5.10 -33.83
N ALA A 322 10.97 6.22 -34.32
CA ALA A 322 12.27 6.71 -33.88
C ALA A 322 12.31 7.05 -32.38
N ILE A 323 11.15 7.42 -31.81
CA ILE A 323 11.00 7.79 -30.40
C ILE A 323 10.95 6.54 -29.52
N ASP A 324 9.97 5.66 -29.77
CA ASP A 324 9.77 4.45 -28.95
C ASP A 324 11.03 3.57 -28.96
N GLY A 325 11.68 3.44 -30.12
CA GLY A 325 12.92 2.68 -30.24
C GLY A 325 14.10 3.31 -29.49
N ALA A 326 14.21 4.64 -29.45
CA ALA A 326 15.24 5.32 -28.65
C ALA A 326 14.99 5.16 -27.15
N VAL A 327 13.72 5.24 -26.72
CA VAL A 327 13.30 5.03 -25.33
C VAL A 327 13.62 3.60 -24.87
N LEU A 328 13.27 2.59 -25.67
CA LEU A 328 13.57 1.18 -25.37
C LEU A 328 15.08 0.93 -25.22
N ASP A 329 15.90 1.44 -26.14
CA ASP A 329 17.35 1.20 -26.15
C ASP A 329 18.06 1.89 -24.98
N VAL A 330 17.65 3.11 -24.63
CA VAL A 330 18.33 3.90 -23.58
C VAL A 330 17.85 3.50 -22.19
N ILE A 331 16.55 3.27 -22.00
CA ILE A 331 15.97 3.04 -20.68
C ILE A 331 15.97 1.56 -20.31
N LEU A 332 15.45 0.69 -21.18
CA LEU A 332 15.13 -0.69 -20.81
C LEU A 332 16.34 -1.60 -20.98
N ARG A 333 17.01 -1.53 -22.13
CA ARG A 333 18.19 -2.37 -22.38
C ARG A 333 19.36 -2.04 -21.47
N LYS A 334 19.59 -0.75 -21.21
CA LYS A 334 20.72 -0.34 -20.37
C LYS A 334 20.45 -0.58 -18.87
N ALA A 335 19.20 -0.46 -18.42
CA ALA A 335 18.83 -0.88 -17.07
C ALA A 335 18.98 -2.40 -16.89
N GLU A 336 18.64 -3.19 -17.91
CA GLU A 336 18.83 -4.65 -17.92
C GLU A 336 20.31 -5.04 -17.87
N GLU A 337 21.15 -4.46 -18.73
CA GLU A 337 22.60 -4.69 -18.76
C GLU A 337 23.26 -4.45 -17.40
N ILE A 338 22.85 -3.38 -16.70
CA ILE A 338 23.36 -3.06 -15.36
C ILE A 338 22.82 -4.04 -14.32
N ARG A 339 21.55 -4.45 -14.42
CA ARG A 339 20.96 -5.47 -13.53
C ARG A 339 21.67 -6.81 -13.67
N GLU A 340 21.94 -7.26 -14.90
CA GLU A 340 22.69 -8.50 -15.16
C GLU A 340 24.14 -8.41 -14.66
N ALA A 341 24.80 -7.27 -14.81
CA ALA A 341 26.18 -7.08 -14.38
C ALA A 341 26.33 -6.97 -12.84
N THR A 342 25.35 -6.40 -12.15
CA THR A 342 25.46 -6.06 -10.72
C THR A 342 24.59 -6.93 -9.81
N GLY A 343 23.59 -7.63 -10.34
CA GLY A 343 22.59 -8.36 -9.57
C GLY A 343 21.68 -7.46 -8.73
N VAL A 344 21.72 -6.14 -8.95
CA VAL A 344 20.96 -5.13 -8.21
C VAL A 344 20.09 -4.35 -9.19
N THR A 345 18.82 -4.15 -8.86
CA THR A 345 17.98 -3.20 -9.60
C THR A 345 18.40 -1.80 -9.18
N VAL A 346 19.12 -1.11 -10.06
CA VAL A 346 19.62 0.23 -9.79
C VAL A 346 18.51 1.23 -10.12
N PRO A 347 18.10 2.09 -9.17
CA PRO A 347 17.19 3.19 -9.50
C PRO A 347 17.87 4.09 -10.53
N LEU A 348 17.11 4.59 -11.49
CA LEU A 348 17.65 5.54 -12.45
C LEU A 348 18.05 6.85 -11.74
N PRO A 349 19.07 7.58 -12.24
CA PRO A 349 19.44 8.86 -11.67
C PRO A 349 18.23 9.79 -11.76
N ASP A 350 17.83 10.37 -10.63
CA ASP A 350 16.68 11.29 -10.55
C ASP A 350 16.90 12.59 -11.35
N GLU A 351 18.15 12.87 -11.74
CA GLU A 351 18.49 14.06 -12.51
C GLU A 351 18.10 13.93 -13.99
N ARG A 352 17.08 14.72 -14.34
CA ARG A 352 16.24 14.62 -15.54
C ARG A 352 16.92 15.01 -16.86
N GLY A 353 17.83 15.99 -16.83
CA GLY A 353 18.49 16.52 -18.03
C GLY A 353 19.31 15.50 -18.83
N PRO A 354 20.26 14.78 -18.19
CA PRO A 354 21.12 13.81 -18.88
C PRO A 354 20.38 12.65 -19.56
N VAL A 355 19.28 12.15 -18.96
CA VAL A 355 18.47 11.06 -19.53
C VAL A 355 17.78 11.53 -20.80
N THR A 356 17.14 12.71 -20.74
CA THR A 356 16.45 13.28 -21.90
C THR A 356 17.44 13.64 -23.01
N ASP A 357 18.61 14.19 -22.68
CA ASP A 357 19.68 14.46 -23.65
C ASP A 357 20.18 13.17 -24.33
N ALA A 358 20.31 12.06 -23.60
CA ALA A 358 20.71 10.75 -24.13
C ALA A 358 19.65 10.14 -25.07
N LEU A 359 18.38 10.21 -24.67
CA LEU A 359 17.25 9.82 -25.50
C LEU A 359 17.21 10.63 -26.80
N MET A 360 17.41 11.94 -26.70
CA MET A 360 17.46 12.86 -27.83
C MET A 360 18.60 12.53 -28.79
N ALA A 361 19.81 12.26 -28.28
CA ALA A 361 20.92 11.82 -29.12
C ALA A 361 20.56 10.53 -29.89
N SER A 362 19.90 9.57 -29.22
CA SER A 362 19.48 8.31 -29.84
C SER A 362 18.42 8.51 -30.94
N VAL A 363 17.42 9.37 -30.73
CA VAL A 363 16.41 9.73 -31.75
C VAL A 363 17.07 10.37 -32.98
N MET A 364 18.02 11.30 -32.78
CA MET A 364 18.71 11.99 -33.88
C MET A 364 19.62 11.06 -34.67
N LEU A 365 20.31 10.14 -33.98
CA LEU A 365 21.13 9.11 -34.62
C LEU A 365 20.30 8.19 -35.51
N ARG A 366 19.12 7.75 -35.04
CA ARG A 366 18.21 6.90 -35.81
C ARG A 366 17.67 7.57 -37.08
N ARG A 367 17.62 8.90 -37.12
CA ARG A 367 17.18 9.69 -38.27
C ARG A 367 18.30 10.12 -39.22
N GLY A 368 19.56 9.87 -38.87
CA GLY A 368 20.70 10.29 -39.70
C GLY A 368 20.93 11.80 -39.72
N VAL A 369 20.49 12.53 -38.69
CA VAL A 369 20.67 13.98 -38.58
C VAL A 369 22.18 14.32 -38.46
N PRO A 370 22.68 15.39 -39.09
CA PRO A 370 24.11 15.74 -39.06
C PRO A 370 24.64 15.91 -37.63
N ARG A 371 25.82 15.32 -37.36
CA ARG A 371 26.54 15.38 -36.07
C ARG A 371 26.83 16.80 -35.57
N GLN A 372 26.75 17.80 -36.45
CA GLN A 372 26.92 19.21 -36.07
C GLN A 372 25.74 19.73 -35.24
N LEU A 373 24.51 19.31 -35.53
CA LEU A 373 23.32 19.66 -34.74
C LEU A 373 23.33 19.01 -33.35
N THR A 374 23.84 17.78 -33.23
CA THR A 374 23.96 17.10 -31.93
C THR A 374 25.01 17.77 -31.02
N LEU A 375 26.10 18.27 -31.61
CA LEU A 375 27.14 19.05 -30.93
C LEU A 375 26.65 20.43 -30.51
N ASP A 376 25.92 21.14 -31.39
CA ASP A 376 25.34 22.46 -31.09
C ASP A 376 24.34 22.40 -29.91
N LEU A 377 23.65 21.27 -29.75
CA LEU A 377 22.71 20.99 -28.66
C LEU A 377 23.36 20.36 -27.41
N ARG A 378 24.66 20.02 -27.44
CA ARG A 378 25.44 19.35 -26.38
C ARG A 378 24.85 18.02 -25.87
N LEU A 379 24.20 17.25 -26.74
CA LEU A 379 23.53 16.00 -26.34
C LEU A 379 24.50 14.87 -25.96
N ASP A 380 25.70 14.85 -26.54
CA ASP A 380 26.74 13.85 -26.27
C ASP A 380 27.29 13.91 -24.84
N ASP A 381 27.20 15.08 -24.17
CA ASP A 381 27.60 15.25 -22.77
C ASP A 381 26.60 14.52 -21.84
N GLY A 382 25.30 14.57 -22.16
CA GLY A 382 24.22 13.97 -21.38
C GLY A 382 24.31 12.46 -21.27
N ALA A 383 24.57 11.76 -22.38
CA ALA A 383 24.71 10.30 -22.39
C ALA A 383 25.88 9.80 -21.52
N ARG A 384 27.01 10.51 -21.52
CA ARG A 384 28.17 10.17 -20.68
C ARG A 384 27.92 10.47 -19.20
N VAL A 385 27.28 11.59 -18.90
CA VAL A 385 26.91 11.98 -17.53
C VAL A 385 25.90 11.00 -16.95
N MET A 386 24.89 10.60 -17.74
CA MET A 386 23.91 9.58 -17.36
C MET A 386 24.60 8.26 -17.02
N GLU A 387 25.50 7.78 -17.88
CA GLU A 387 26.19 6.51 -17.67
C GLU A 387 27.11 6.52 -16.44
N ALA A 388 27.86 7.59 -16.21
CA ALA A 388 28.69 7.73 -15.02
C ALA A 388 27.85 7.68 -13.74
N ARG A 389 26.74 8.44 -13.72
CA ARG A 389 25.83 8.49 -12.57
C ARG A 389 25.11 7.17 -12.32
N TRP A 390 24.80 6.44 -13.38
CA TRP A 390 24.19 5.12 -13.23
C TRP A 390 25.11 4.13 -12.52
N ARG A 391 26.41 4.16 -12.85
CA ARG A 391 27.41 3.35 -12.13
C ARG A 391 27.55 3.80 -10.69
N ASP A 392 27.56 5.11 -10.43
CA ASP A 392 27.63 5.65 -9.07
C ASP A 392 26.40 5.27 -8.23
N ALA A 393 25.19 5.33 -8.81
CA ALA A 393 23.96 4.89 -8.17
C ALA A 393 23.97 3.39 -7.85
N ALA A 394 24.49 2.56 -8.77
CA ALA A 394 24.63 1.12 -8.56
C ALA A 394 25.57 0.79 -7.40
N GLU A 395 26.73 1.44 -7.37
CA GLU A 395 27.71 1.29 -6.29
C GLU A 395 27.19 1.82 -4.95
N ASN A 396 26.44 2.93 -4.96
CA ASN A 396 25.80 3.47 -3.77
C ASN A 396 24.69 2.56 -3.25
N GLU A 397 23.90 1.93 -4.11
CA GLU A 397 22.85 0.97 -3.69
C GLU A 397 23.46 -0.30 -3.09
N LYS A 398 24.59 -0.76 -3.63
CA LYS A 398 25.37 -1.86 -3.04
C LYS A 398 25.92 -1.50 -1.65
N LYS A 399 26.37 -0.26 -1.46
CA LYS A 399 26.81 0.27 -0.15
C LYS A 399 25.63 0.56 0.79
N SER A 400 24.46 0.96 0.28
CA SER A 400 23.26 1.23 1.06
C SER A 400 22.72 -0.06 1.69
N ARG A 401 22.73 -1.18 0.94
CA ARG A 401 22.38 -2.53 1.44
C ARG A 401 23.15 -2.92 2.70
N THR A 402 24.43 -2.55 2.80
CA THR A 402 25.27 -2.84 3.97
C THR A 402 25.18 -1.76 5.05
N ARG A 403 24.98 -0.49 4.69
CA ARG A 403 24.87 0.64 5.64
C ARG A 403 23.55 0.65 6.42
N PHE A 404 22.45 0.30 5.76
CA PHE A 404 21.08 0.32 6.32
C PHE A 404 20.53 -1.07 6.67
N ALA A 405 21.34 -2.13 6.61
CA ALA A 405 20.92 -3.45 7.08
C ALA A 405 20.56 -3.39 8.58
N GLN A 406 19.27 -3.31 8.89
CA GLN A 406 18.75 -3.19 10.26
C GLN A 406 18.71 -4.52 11.01
N ASN A 407 19.41 -5.56 10.54
CA ASN A 407 19.31 -6.92 11.06
C ASN A 407 20.12 -7.11 12.35
N ALA A 408 19.83 -6.30 13.38
CA ALA A 408 20.40 -6.45 14.71
C ALA A 408 19.75 -7.61 15.49
N MET A 409 18.51 -7.99 15.17
CA MET A 409 17.80 -9.10 15.80
C MET A 409 17.14 -9.97 14.74
N LYS A 410 17.32 -11.28 14.83
CA LYS A 410 16.71 -12.22 13.90
C LYS A 410 15.23 -12.40 14.24
N PRO A 411 14.34 -12.60 13.25
CA PRO A 411 12.92 -12.84 13.53
C PRO A 411 12.69 -13.98 14.52
N GLN A 412 13.49 -15.05 14.46
CA GLN A 412 13.38 -16.18 15.38
C GLN A 412 13.72 -15.85 16.84
N GLU A 413 14.50 -14.80 17.09
CA GLU A 413 14.85 -14.35 18.44
C GLU A 413 13.70 -13.56 19.10
N VAL A 414 12.78 -13.02 18.30
CA VAL A 414 11.59 -12.26 18.76
C VAL A 414 10.31 -13.08 18.65
N ALA A 415 10.27 -14.05 17.74
CA ALA A 415 9.07 -14.82 17.42
C ALA A 415 8.38 -15.45 18.64
N PRO A 416 9.09 -16.04 19.63
CA PRO A 416 8.43 -16.61 20.80
C PRO A 416 7.68 -15.57 21.62
N GLU A 417 8.30 -14.42 21.91
CA GLU A 417 7.69 -13.32 22.66
C GLU A 417 6.58 -12.63 21.87
N TRP A 418 6.76 -12.49 20.55
CA TRP A 418 5.70 -12.02 19.65
C TRP A 418 4.49 -12.94 19.68
N GLU A 419 4.68 -14.26 19.62
CA GLU A 419 3.60 -15.24 19.64
C GLU A 419 2.85 -15.24 20.97
N LYS A 420 3.58 -15.12 22.10
CA LYS A 420 2.98 -14.95 23.43
C LYS A 420 2.08 -13.71 23.46
N VAL A 421 2.56 -12.58 22.95
CA VAL A 421 1.77 -11.33 22.89
C VAL A 421 0.57 -11.48 21.96
N ARG A 422 0.74 -12.12 20.81
CA ARG A 422 -0.37 -12.39 19.87
C ARG A 422 -1.46 -13.26 20.52
N THR A 423 -1.07 -14.32 21.22
CA THR A 423 -1.98 -15.21 21.97
C THR A 423 -2.70 -14.46 23.09
N LEU A 424 -1.98 -13.57 23.80
CA LEU A 424 -2.55 -12.73 24.85
C LEU A 424 -3.57 -11.72 24.29
N LEU A 425 -3.26 -11.12 23.14
CA LEU A 425 -4.12 -10.13 22.49
C LEU A 425 -5.37 -10.74 21.84
N GLY A 426 -5.35 -12.03 21.53
CA GLY A 426 -6.42 -12.76 20.85
C GLY A 426 -6.19 -12.83 19.34
N SER A 427 -6.64 -13.93 18.75
CA SER A 427 -6.58 -14.22 17.32
C SER A 427 -7.72 -13.52 16.55
N PRO A 428 -7.61 -13.40 15.22
CA PRO A 428 -8.74 -13.00 14.38
C PRO A 428 -9.97 -13.90 14.56
N ALA A 429 -9.79 -15.19 14.89
CA ALA A 429 -10.88 -16.09 15.20
C ALA A 429 -11.59 -15.71 16.51
N ASP A 430 -10.86 -15.23 17.52
CA ASP A 430 -11.44 -14.71 18.76
C ASP A 430 -12.27 -13.45 18.51
N ALA A 431 -11.77 -12.53 17.67
CA ALA A 431 -12.50 -11.33 17.28
C ALA A 431 -13.80 -11.70 16.53
N ARG A 432 -13.73 -12.66 15.60
CA ARG A 432 -14.90 -13.19 14.90
C ARG A 432 -15.92 -13.76 15.88
N LEU A 433 -15.50 -14.69 16.74
CA LEU A 433 -16.38 -15.34 17.70
C LEU A 433 -17.03 -14.33 18.65
N PHE A 434 -16.26 -13.34 19.10
CA PHE A 434 -16.76 -12.24 19.92
C PHE A 434 -17.85 -11.45 19.19
N VAL A 435 -17.59 -10.98 17.96
CA VAL A 435 -18.57 -10.18 17.21
C VAL A 435 -19.80 -11.00 16.87
N GLU A 436 -19.65 -12.27 16.48
CA GLU A 436 -20.77 -13.18 16.20
C GLU A 436 -21.69 -13.32 17.42
N ARG A 437 -21.12 -13.58 18.60
CA ARG A 437 -21.87 -13.69 19.86
C ARG A 437 -22.49 -12.36 20.29
N ALA A 438 -21.75 -11.26 20.17
CA ALA A 438 -22.23 -9.93 20.55
C ALA A 438 -23.42 -9.50 19.68
N MET A 439 -23.26 -9.58 18.36
CA MET A 439 -24.30 -9.27 17.37
C MET A 439 -25.56 -10.12 17.60
N SER A 440 -25.41 -11.44 17.79
CA SER A 440 -26.53 -12.32 18.15
C SER A 440 -27.21 -11.91 19.46
N ARG A 441 -26.47 -11.38 20.43
CA ARG A 441 -27.01 -10.96 21.73
C ARG A 441 -27.78 -9.64 21.66
N PHE A 442 -27.41 -8.77 20.72
CA PHE A 442 -28.21 -7.60 20.34
C PHE A 442 -29.39 -7.95 19.42
N GLY A 443 -29.65 -9.25 19.14
CA GLY A 443 -30.76 -9.70 18.31
C GLY A 443 -30.53 -9.56 16.81
N VAL A 444 -29.31 -9.24 16.38
CA VAL A 444 -28.94 -9.02 14.98
C VAL A 444 -27.77 -9.95 14.63
N PRO A 445 -27.97 -11.26 14.42
CA PRO A 445 -26.87 -12.18 14.15
C PRO A 445 -26.14 -11.83 12.85
N LEU A 446 -24.85 -12.17 12.76
CA LEU A 446 -24.09 -12.05 11.51
C LEU A 446 -24.68 -12.97 10.44
N GLU A 447 -24.80 -12.46 9.21
CA GLU A 447 -25.21 -13.26 8.06
C GLU A 447 -23.98 -13.78 7.32
N ALA A 448 -23.84 -15.10 7.17
CA ALA A 448 -22.75 -15.70 6.42
C ALA A 448 -23.08 -15.73 4.91
N ARG A 449 -22.24 -15.10 4.08
CA ARG A 449 -22.32 -15.18 2.61
C ARG A 449 -20.99 -15.63 2.02
N LYS A 450 -20.92 -16.88 1.55
CA LYS A 450 -19.71 -17.50 0.97
C LYS A 450 -18.48 -17.31 1.88
N THR A 451 -17.59 -16.40 1.52
CA THR A 451 -16.31 -16.11 2.19
C THR A 451 -16.33 -14.84 3.04
N VAL A 452 -17.47 -14.13 3.12
CA VAL A 452 -17.64 -12.89 3.86
C VAL A 452 -18.76 -12.99 4.90
N LEU A 453 -18.65 -12.21 5.96
CA LEU A 453 -19.69 -12.03 6.97
C LEU A 453 -20.35 -10.67 6.78
N LEU A 454 -21.68 -10.62 6.81
CA LEU A 454 -22.45 -9.38 6.76
C LEU A 454 -22.91 -9.01 8.16
N ALA A 455 -22.56 -7.80 8.59
CA ALA A 455 -23.04 -7.19 9.82
C ALA A 455 -24.05 -6.08 9.48
N HIS A 456 -25.33 -6.32 9.76
CA HIS A 456 -26.43 -5.36 9.56
C HIS A 456 -26.45 -4.33 10.71
N VAL A 457 -25.56 -3.33 10.65
CA VAL A 457 -25.35 -2.38 11.76
C VAL A 457 -26.51 -1.39 11.93
N ASP A 458 -27.33 -1.21 10.91
CA ASP A 458 -28.54 -0.40 10.91
C ASP A 458 -29.69 -0.99 11.74
N ALA A 459 -29.70 -2.32 11.89
CA ALA A 459 -30.64 -3.06 12.70
C ALA A 459 -30.27 -3.09 14.20
N LEU A 460 -29.07 -2.61 14.58
CA LEU A 460 -28.68 -2.44 15.98
C LEU A 460 -29.46 -1.29 16.63
N GLU A 461 -29.48 -1.29 17.97
CA GLU A 461 -30.12 -0.23 18.75
C GLU A 461 -29.54 1.16 18.42
N VAL A 462 -30.37 2.20 18.59
CA VAL A 462 -30.10 3.57 18.14
C VAL A 462 -28.71 4.09 18.60
N GLY A 463 -28.36 3.89 19.87
CA GLY A 463 -27.08 4.37 20.41
C GLY A 463 -25.85 3.65 19.83
N LEU A 464 -25.96 2.37 19.45
CA LEU A 464 -24.89 1.66 18.74
C LEU A 464 -24.80 2.13 17.29
N ARG A 465 -25.94 2.24 16.62
CA ARG A 465 -26.02 2.70 15.23
C ARG A 465 -25.41 4.09 15.04
N GLU A 466 -25.69 5.02 15.95
CA GLU A 466 -25.12 6.38 15.90
C GLU A 466 -23.61 6.40 16.11
N ARG A 467 -23.10 5.61 17.08
CA ARG A 467 -21.65 5.45 17.29
C ARG A 467 -20.95 4.87 16.06
N LEU A 468 -21.52 3.84 15.45
CA LEU A 468 -20.98 3.18 14.26
C LEU A 468 -21.05 4.10 13.02
N ALA A 469 -22.11 4.89 12.88
CA ALA A 469 -22.21 5.89 11.81
C ALA A 469 -21.10 6.95 11.91
N GLY A 470 -20.67 7.34 13.13
CA GLY A 470 -19.50 8.20 13.35
C GLY A 470 -18.17 7.59 12.86
N HIS A 471 -18.12 6.27 12.67
CA HIS A 471 -17.00 5.55 12.07
C HIS A 471 -17.22 5.21 10.58
N ASN A 472 -18.18 5.87 9.93
CA ASN A 472 -18.59 5.60 8.54
C ASN A 472 -19.08 4.16 8.31
N LEU A 473 -19.63 3.51 9.33
CA LEU A 473 -20.25 2.18 9.22
C LEU A 473 -21.77 2.34 9.22
N THR A 474 -22.39 2.19 8.05
CA THR A 474 -23.84 2.31 7.84
C THR A 474 -24.38 1.13 7.02
N GLY A 475 -25.65 0.80 7.21
CA GLY A 475 -26.30 -0.32 6.50
C GLY A 475 -25.68 -1.68 6.84
N SER A 476 -25.36 -2.47 5.81
CA SER A 476 -24.72 -3.77 5.96
C SER A 476 -23.21 -3.67 5.70
N VAL A 477 -22.40 -3.94 6.71
CA VAL A 477 -20.94 -3.94 6.59
C VAL A 477 -20.45 -5.33 6.18
N ARG A 478 -19.64 -5.40 5.12
CA ARG A 478 -19.01 -6.65 4.65
C ARG A 478 -17.69 -6.86 5.37
N LEU A 479 -17.57 -7.97 6.07
CA LEU A 479 -16.43 -8.32 6.92
C LEU A 479 -15.69 -9.52 6.33
N ALA A 480 -14.39 -9.36 6.11
CA ALA A 480 -13.46 -10.45 5.78
C ALA A 480 -12.83 -11.02 7.05
N THR A 481 -12.59 -12.32 7.09
CA THR A 481 -11.99 -12.98 8.28
C THR A 481 -10.50 -13.29 8.14
N ALA A 482 -9.92 -13.06 6.96
CA ALA A 482 -8.52 -13.30 6.65
C ALA A 482 -8.02 -12.33 5.58
N GLU A 483 -6.70 -12.13 5.54
CA GLU A 483 -6.02 -11.42 4.45
C GLU A 483 -5.63 -12.40 3.33
N PRO A 484 -5.60 -11.95 2.05
CA PRO A 484 -6.03 -10.63 1.58
C PRO A 484 -7.57 -10.50 1.62
N ALA A 485 -8.06 -9.39 2.20
CA ALA A 485 -9.49 -9.12 2.27
C ALA A 485 -10.03 -8.82 0.86
N PRO A 486 -11.16 -9.42 0.44
CA PRO A 486 -11.76 -9.13 -0.86
C PRO A 486 -12.10 -7.64 -1.02
N SER A 487 -12.10 -7.15 -2.26
CA SER A 487 -12.47 -5.77 -2.57
C SER A 487 -13.86 -5.40 -2.01
N GLY A 488 -13.99 -4.21 -1.43
CA GLY A 488 -15.22 -3.74 -0.80
C GLY A 488 -15.55 -4.38 0.56
N THR A 489 -14.58 -5.05 1.19
CA THR A 489 -14.74 -5.65 2.53
C THR A 489 -13.76 -5.05 3.54
N ALA A 490 -14.14 -5.02 4.81
CA ALA A 490 -13.28 -4.62 5.92
C ALA A 490 -12.76 -5.87 6.65
N LEU A 491 -11.46 -5.93 6.92
CA LEU A 491 -10.90 -7.04 7.70
C LEU A 491 -11.41 -6.97 9.15
N LEU A 492 -12.06 -8.05 9.60
CA LEU A 492 -12.54 -8.18 10.96
C LEU A 492 -11.37 -8.47 11.90
N THR A 493 -10.98 -7.44 12.64
CA THR A 493 -9.92 -7.51 13.64
C THR A 493 -10.42 -7.02 14.99
N ARG A 494 -9.59 -7.19 16.02
CA ARG A 494 -9.85 -6.62 17.36
C ARG A 494 -9.97 -5.09 17.34
N THR A 495 -9.26 -4.41 16.44
CA THR A 495 -9.24 -2.96 16.31
C THR A 495 -10.29 -2.43 15.33
N HIS A 496 -11.05 -3.32 14.67
CA HIS A 496 -12.14 -2.90 13.80
C HIS A 496 -13.18 -2.10 14.62
N PRO A 497 -13.70 -0.96 14.11
CA PRO A 497 -14.63 -0.10 14.86
C PRO A 497 -15.85 -0.86 15.40
N LEU A 498 -16.44 -1.75 14.60
CA LEU A 498 -17.53 -2.64 15.05
C LEU A 498 -17.16 -3.44 16.32
N THR A 499 -15.97 -4.06 16.32
CA THR A 499 -15.50 -4.86 17.46
C THR A 499 -15.33 -4.00 18.70
N ALA A 500 -14.72 -2.82 18.56
CA ALA A 500 -14.48 -1.89 19.66
C ALA A 500 -15.80 -1.35 20.24
N THR A 501 -16.71 -0.87 19.41
CA THR A 501 -18.00 -0.31 19.85
C THR A 501 -18.88 -1.37 20.54
N LEU A 502 -18.91 -2.61 20.03
CA LEU A 502 -19.63 -3.71 20.68
C LEU A 502 -19.00 -4.06 22.03
N ALA A 503 -17.67 -4.07 22.13
CA ALA A 503 -16.97 -4.35 23.38
C ALA A 503 -17.23 -3.27 24.44
N GLU A 504 -17.18 -1.99 24.07
CA GLU A 504 -17.51 -0.87 24.95
C GLU A 504 -18.95 -0.98 25.46
N ALA A 505 -19.91 -1.20 24.56
CA ALA A 505 -21.32 -1.33 24.94
C ALA A 505 -21.59 -2.50 25.89
N LEU A 506 -20.96 -3.65 25.67
CA LEU A 506 -21.10 -4.81 26.57
C LEU A 506 -20.43 -4.56 27.93
N VAL A 507 -19.32 -3.82 27.97
CA VAL A 507 -18.67 -3.43 29.24
C VAL A 507 -19.54 -2.44 30.00
N GLU A 508 -20.08 -1.41 29.33
CA GLU A 508 -21.03 -0.43 29.88
C GLU A 508 -22.23 -1.16 30.52
N ALA A 509 -22.88 -2.06 29.78
CA ALA A 509 -24.00 -2.87 30.26
C ALA A 509 -23.64 -3.82 31.42
N SER A 510 -22.37 -4.20 31.55
CA SER A 510 -21.90 -5.07 32.64
C SER A 510 -21.55 -4.30 33.94
N LEU A 511 -21.36 -2.99 33.83
CA LEU A 511 -21.04 -2.09 34.94
C LEU A 511 -22.29 -1.40 35.48
N ASP A 512 -23.19 -1.00 34.58
CA ASP A 512 -24.47 -0.36 34.91
C ASP A 512 -25.65 -1.22 34.44
N PRO A 513 -26.34 -1.93 35.34
CA PRO A 513 -27.47 -2.81 35.01
C PRO A 513 -28.67 -2.09 34.36
N ASP A 514 -28.79 -0.78 34.54
CA ASP A 514 -29.88 0.01 33.95
C ASP A 514 -29.58 0.33 32.46
N THR A 515 -28.31 0.27 32.08
CA THR A 515 -27.86 0.44 30.70
C THR A 515 -28.03 -0.88 29.95
N LEU A 516 -28.83 -0.89 28.87
CA LEU A 516 -29.06 -2.09 28.03
C LEU A 516 -29.61 -3.31 28.81
N SER A 517 -30.59 -3.06 29.68
CA SER A 517 -31.15 -4.03 30.65
C SER A 517 -31.68 -5.35 30.05
N GLY A 518 -31.93 -5.41 28.74
CA GLY A 518 -32.35 -6.61 28.01
C GLY A 518 -31.23 -7.60 27.65
N LEU A 519 -29.95 -7.19 27.69
CA LEU A 519 -28.83 -8.06 27.26
C LEU A 519 -28.42 -9.11 28.30
N GLY A 520 -28.77 -8.93 29.57
CA GLY A 520 -28.43 -9.88 30.64
C GLY A 520 -26.92 -10.12 30.82
N THR A 521 -26.09 -9.10 30.61
CA THR A 521 -24.63 -9.17 30.75
C THR A 521 -24.21 -9.01 32.20
N GLY A 522 -23.33 -9.89 32.69
CA GLY A 522 -22.86 -9.86 34.06
C GLY A 522 -21.37 -10.20 34.17
N ARG A 523 -20.71 -9.58 35.15
CA ARG A 523 -19.30 -9.86 35.51
C ARG A 523 -19.16 -11.03 36.47
N VAL A 524 -20.28 -11.59 36.92
CA VAL A 524 -20.35 -12.77 37.76
C VAL A 524 -21.40 -13.73 37.23
N GLY A 525 -21.18 -15.02 37.41
CA GLY A 525 -22.13 -16.03 36.99
C GLY A 525 -21.78 -17.41 37.54
N ALA A 526 -22.76 -18.30 37.57
CA ALA A 526 -22.56 -19.71 37.89
C ALA A 526 -23.43 -20.56 36.96
N TRP A 527 -22.87 -21.63 36.39
CA TRP A 527 -23.60 -22.56 35.53
C TRP A 527 -22.94 -23.96 35.48
N PRO A 528 -23.72 -25.02 35.24
CA PRO A 528 -23.20 -26.35 34.94
C PRO A 528 -22.66 -26.41 33.51
N THR A 529 -21.52 -27.06 33.32
CA THR A 529 -20.90 -27.28 32.00
C THR A 529 -20.16 -28.62 31.97
N ALA A 530 -20.06 -29.22 30.78
CA ALA A 530 -19.27 -30.44 30.56
C ALA A 530 -17.76 -30.19 30.60
N ALA A 531 -17.31 -28.93 30.54
CA ALA A 531 -15.90 -28.58 30.48
C ALA A 531 -15.13 -28.79 31.79
N VAL A 532 -15.83 -29.03 32.91
CA VAL A 532 -15.19 -29.22 34.22
C VAL A 532 -15.73 -30.45 34.93
N GLN A 533 -14.84 -31.23 35.56
CA GLN A 533 -15.21 -32.39 36.38
C GLN A 533 -15.33 -32.06 37.88
N GLN A 534 -14.86 -30.89 38.28
CA GLN A 534 -14.95 -30.37 39.65
C GLN A 534 -15.38 -28.92 39.62
N MET A 535 -15.92 -28.41 40.73
CA MET A 535 -16.26 -27.00 40.86
C MET A 535 -15.02 -26.15 40.62
N THR A 536 -15.10 -25.29 39.60
CA THR A 536 -13.97 -24.50 39.11
C THR A 536 -14.37 -23.03 39.11
N ARG A 537 -13.55 -22.19 39.73
CA ARG A 537 -13.72 -20.73 39.69
C ARG A 537 -12.84 -20.17 38.60
N VAL A 538 -13.41 -19.43 37.66
CA VAL A 538 -12.66 -18.73 36.62
C VAL A 538 -12.67 -17.25 36.94
N ALA A 539 -11.49 -16.68 37.18
CA ALA A 539 -11.30 -15.27 37.48
C ALA A 539 -10.64 -14.56 36.30
N LEU A 540 -11.27 -13.48 35.83
CA LEU A 540 -10.70 -12.54 34.87
C LEU A 540 -10.07 -11.38 35.65
N LEU A 541 -8.76 -11.24 35.51
CA LEU A 541 -7.92 -10.35 36.30
C LEU A 541 -7.34 -9.24 35.42
N ARG A 542 -7.22 -8.03 35.97
CA ARG A 542 -6.27 -7.02 35.48
C ARG A 542 -5.05 -7.01 36.38
N VAL A 543 -3.94 -7.53 35.86
CA VAL A 543 -2.65 -7.53 36.55
C VAL A 543 -1.87 -6.29 36.12
N ARG A 544 -1.33 -5.54 37.07
CA ARG A 544 -0.48 -4.38 36.78
C ARG A 544 0.96 -4.68 37.14
N PHE A 545 1.87 -4.20 36.30
CA PHE A 545 3.30 -4.36 36.49
C PHE A 545 4.01 -3.01 36.49
N LYS A 546 4.97 -2.85 37.39
CA LYS A 546 5.97 -1.80 37.38
C LYS A 546 7.21 -2.35 36.69
N LEU A 547 7.59 -1.74 35.58
CA LEU A 547 8.80 -2.10 34.85
C LEU A 547 9.83 -1.00 35.05
N THR A 548 10.96 -1.34 35.69
CA THR A 548 12.06 -0.39 35.89
C THR A 548 13.19 -0.73 34.93
N VAL A 549 13.43 0.14 33.96
CA VAL A 549 14.55 0.02 33.02
C VAL A 549 15.77 0.69 33.63
N HIS A 550 16.76 -0.11 34.02
CA HIS A 550 18.04 0.36 34.55
C HIS A 550 18.99 0.69 33.39
N ALA A 551 18.97 1.96 32.98
CA ALA A 551 19.91 2.55 32.05
C ALA A 551 20.63 3.73 32.74
N ARG A 552 21.35 4.59 32.00
CA ARG A 552 21.99 5.79 32.56
C ARG A 552 21.02 6.69 33.34
N LYS A 553 19.75 6.70 32.94
CA LYS A 553 18.64 7.27 33.68
C LYS A 553 17.62 6.16 33.88
N GLU A 554 17.21 5.95 35.13
CA GLU A 554 16.15 5.00 35.41
C GLU A 554 14.83 5.50 34.83
N ARG A 555 14.11 4.58 34.17
CA ARG A 555 12.78 4.85 33.62
C ARG A 555 11.82 3.83 34.21
N LEU A 556 10.83 4.33 34.94
CA LEU A 556 9.70 3.55 35.41
C LEU A 556 8.60 3.57 34.34
N LEU A 557 8.08 2.40 34.00
CA LEU A 557 6.93 2.19 33.14
C LEU A 557 5.86 1.41 33.90
N LEU A 558 4.60 1.68 33.58
CA LEU A 558 3.46 0.90 34.04
C LEU A 558 2.90 0.12 32.86
N ALA A 559 2.67 -1.18 33.07
CA ALA A 559 2.01 -2.05 32.10
C ALA A 559 0.82 -2.75 32.75
N GLU A 560 -0.22 -3.02 31.95
CA GLU A 560 -1.39 -3.77 32.38
C GLU A 560 -1.55 -5.02 31.49
N GLU A 561 -1.94 -6.13 32.09
CA GLU A 561 -2.20 -7.41 31.42
C GLU A 561 -3.56 -7.94 31.88
N ALA A 562 -4.40 -8.38 30.93
CA ALA A 562 -5.59 -9.14 31.24
C ALA A 562 -5.24 -10.63 31.32
N ALA A 563 -5.52 -11.27 32.45
CA ALA A 563 -5.22 -12.68 32.67
C ALA A 563 -6.49 -13.44 33.09
N LEU A 564 -6.68 -14.63 32.54
CA LEU A 564 -7.76 -15.54 32.92
C LEU A 564 -7.15 -16.72 33.67
N VAL A 565 -7.65 -16.99 34.89
CA VAL A 565 -7.15 -18.08 35.74
C VAL A 565 -8.31 -18.96 36.22
N ALA A 566 -8.15 -20.28 36.11
CA ALA A 566 -9.08 -21.27 36.61
C ALA A 566 -8.55 -21.88 37.91
N ILE A 567 -9.39 -21.93 38.94
CA ILE A 567 -9.01 -22.29 40.31
C ILE A 567 -9.89 -23.44 40.80
N GLN A 568 -9.27 -24.51 41.29
CA GLN A 568 -9.91 -25.65 41.94
C GLN A 568 -9.25 -25.89 43.29
N GLY A 569 -10.05 -26.02 44.36
CA GLY A 569 -9.53 -26.32 45.71
C GLY A 569 -8.44 -25.35 46.21
N GLY A 570 -8.49 -24.07 45.80
CA GLY A 570 -7.49 -23.06 46.15
C GLY A 570 -6.19 -23.11 45.34
N ARG A 571 -6.12 -23.90 44.27
CA ARG A 571 -4.96 -23.99 43.37
C ARG A 571 -5.34 -23.59 41.95
N ILE A 572 -4.45 -22.89 41.26
CA ILE A 572 -4.64 -22.58 39.83
C ILE A 572 -4.36 -23.85 39.03
N VAL A 573 -5.34 -24.25 38.22
CA VAL A 573 -5.29 -25.47 37.39
C VAL A 573 -5.15 -25.18 35.90
N ALA A 574 -5.57 -24.00 35.45
CA ALA A 574 -5.41 -23.55 34.07
C ALA A 574 -5.29 -22.02 34.00
N VAL A 575 -4.62 -21.52 32.97
CA VAL A 575 -4.44 -20.09 32.69
C VAL A 575 -4.58 -19.82 31.19
N GLY A 576 -4.89 -18.59 30.81
CA GLY A 576 -4.91 -18.19 29.40
C GLY A 576 -5.95 -18.97 28.59
N GLU A 577 -5.52 -19.61 27.50
CA GLU A 577 -6.41 -20.29 26.54
C GLU A 577 -7.16 -21.47 27.16
N ALA A 578 -6.50 -22.31 27.95
CA ALA A 578 -7.18 -23.44 28.60
C ALA A 578 -8.29 -23.00 29.57
N ALA A 579 -8.08 -21.88 30.29
CA ALA A 579 -9.14 -21.30 31.13
C ALA A 579 -10.25 -20.66 30.29
N ARG A 580 -9.91 -20.16 29.09
CA ARG A 580 -10.84 -19.53 28.15
C ARG A 580 -11.74 -20.55 27.48
N GLU A 581 -11.20 -21.70 27.09
CA GLU A 581 -11.96 -22.85 26.61
C GLU A 581 -13.01 -23.31 27.63
N MET A 582 -12.62 -23.43 28.91
CA MET A 582 -13.56 -23.76 29.99
C MET A 582 -14.68 -22.73 30.13
N LEU A 583 -14.36 -21.43 30.05
CA LEU A 583 -15.34 -20.35 30.16
C LEU A 583 -16.25 -20.27 28.92
N ASN A 584 -15.72 -20.58 27.74
CA ASN A 584 -16.44 -20.54 26.46
C ASN A 584 -17.32 -21.76 26.21
N ALA A 585 -17.17 -22.82 27.02
CA ALA A 585 -17.98 -24.01 26.92
C ALA A 585 -19.45 -23.71 27.24
N PRO A 586 -20.40 -24.27 26.47
CA PRO A 586 -21.82 -24.01 26.67
C PRO A 586 -22.28 -24.50 28.04
N ALA A 587 -23.26 -23.79 28.61
CA ALA A 587 -23.99 -24.27 29.77
C ALA A 587 -24.86 -25.47 29.38
N MET A 588 -24.90 -26.49 30.24
CA MET A 588 -25.74 -27.68 30.00
C MET A 588 -27.18 -27.48 30.47
N ALA A 589 -27.39 -26.62 31.48
CA ALA A 589 -28.70 -26.33 32.04
C ALA A 589 -28.69 -24.97 32.73
N ASP A 590 -29.87 -24.36 32.86
CA ASP A 590 -30.05 -23.18 33.69
C ASP A 590 -30.15 -23.54 35.16
N LEU A 591 -29.53 -22.72 36.01
CA LEU A 591 -29.71 -22.81 37.45
C LEU A 591 -30.89 -21.97 37.92
N ALA A 592 -31.63 -22.46 38.91
CA ALA A 592 -32.53 -21.62 39.68
C ALA A 592 -31.77 -20.42 40.27
N SER A 593 -32.38 -19.24 40.21
CA SER A 593 -31.76 -17.96 40.64
C SER A 593 -31.15 -18.06 42.04
N VAL A 594 -31.87 -18.62 43.00
CA VAL A 594 -31.42 -18.81 44.39
C VAL A 594 -30.16 -19.67 44.48
N ALA A 595 -30.08 -20.74 43.68
CA ALA A 595 -28.91 -21.63 43.66
C ALA A 595 -27.69 -20.93 43.04
N ARG A 596 -27.89 -20.23 41.93
CA ARG A 596 -26.87 -19.42 41.26
C ARG A 596 -26.30 -18.36 42.20
N ASP A 597 -27.18 -17.61 42.87
CA ASP A 597 -26.79 -16.53 43.78
C ASP A 597 -26.02 -17.07 45.00
N ARG A 598 -26.40 -18.25 45.50
CA ARG A 598 -25.64 -18.94 46.57
C ARG A 598 -24.21 -19.27 46.15
N PHE A 599 -24.00 -19.81 44.94
CA PHE A 599 -22.65 -20.12 44.45
C PHE A 599 -21.81 -18.87 44.21
N ILE A 600 -22.42 -17.81 43.65
CA ILE A 600 -21.77 -16.52 43.45
C ILE A 600 -21.38 -15.90 44.80
N ALA A 601 -22.29 -15.90 45.78
CA ALA A 601 -22.02 -15.38 47.12
C ALA A 601 -20.86 -16.13 47.79
N LYS A 602 -20.83 -17.46 47.68
CA LYS A 602 -19.72 -18.27 48.22
C LYS A 602 -18.40 -17.98 47.50
N ALA A 603 -18.40 -17.80 46.19
CA ALA A 603 -17.20 -17.44 45.44
C ALA A 603 -16.68 -16.04 45.84
N LYS A 604 -17.57 -15.09 46.13
CA LYS A 604 -17.21 -13.75 46.63
C LYS A 604 -16.62 -13.81 48.05
N GLU A 605 -17.19 -14.63 48.92
CA GLU A 605 -16.69 -14.83 50.30
C GLU A 605 -15.25 -15.36 50.30
N ASP A 606 -14.94 -16.31 49.42
CA ASP A 606 -13.61 -16.91 49.33
C ASP A 606 -12.59 -16.01 48.61
N LEU A 607 -13.04 -14.95 47.93
CA LEU A 607 -12.21 -14.11 47.06
C LEU A 607 -10.98 -13.48 47.75
N PRO A 608 -11.07 -12.91 48.97
CA PRO A 608 -9.91 -12.32 49.64
C PRO A 608 -8.77 -13.34 49.82
N SER A 609 -9.10 -14.57 50.22
CA SER A 609 -8.11 -15.64 50.38
C SER A 609 -7.45 -16.04 49.06
N LEU A 610 -8.22 -16.03 47.95
CA LEU A 610 -7.70 -16.32 46.62
C LEU A 610 -6.77 -15.20 46.13
N LEU A 611 -7.13 -13.94 46.39
CA LEU A 611 -6.35 -12.76 46.01
C LEU A 611 -5.00 -12.69 46.74
N GLU A 612 -4.97 -13.01 48.04
CA GLU A 612 -3.74 -12.98 48.84
C GLU A 612 -2.86 -14.23 48.65
N GLY A 613 -3.47 -15.36 48.30
CA GLY A 613 -2.78 -16.63 48.06
C GLY A 613 -2.48 -16.90 46.59
N PRO A 614 -3.19 -17.83 45.93
CA PRO A 614 -2.84 -18.36 44.62
C PRO A 614 -2.78 -17.29 43.52
N ILE A 615 -3.64 -16.26 43.56
CA ILE A 615 -3.64 -15.20 42.55
C ILE A 615 -2.42 -14.27 42.72
N ALA A 616 -2.04 -13.95 43.96
CA ALA A 616 -0.82 -13.18 44.22
C ALA A 616 0.43 -13.94 43.78
N GLU A 617 0.50 -15.25 44.05
CA GLU A 617 1.58 -16.11 43.60
C GLU A 617 1.68 -16.17 42.06
N PHE A 618 0.52 -16.29 41.38
CA PHE A 618 0.46 -16.20 39.92
C PHE A 618 0.98 -14.86 39.40
N GLY A 619 0.56 -13.75 39.98
CA GLY A 619 1.04 -12.42 39.59
C GLY A 619 2.55 -12.26 39.74
N ARG A 620 3.14 -12.79 40.84
CA ARG A 620 4.59 -12.78 41.06
C ARG A 620 5.32 -13.68 40.06
N SER A 621 4.80 -14.88 39.79
CA SER A 621 5.35 -15.78 38.78
C SER A 621 5.34 -15.15 37.38
N ARG A 622 4.24 -14.48 37.02
CA ARG A 622 4.12 -13.76 35.75
C ARG A 622 5.12 -12.61 35.63
N ALA A 623 5.35 -11.86 36.70
CA ALA A 623 6.37 -10.81 36.72
C ALA A 623 7.79 -11.38 36.47
N GLN A 624 8.11 -12.54 37.05
CA GLN A 624 9.39 -13.21 36.81
C GLN A 624 9.53 -13.67 35.36
N GLU A 625 8.47 -14.21 34.76
CA GLU A 625 8.46 -14.59 33.34
C GLU A 625 8.71 -13.38 32.43
N LEU A 626 7.97 -12.28 32.63
CA LEU A 626 8.13 -11.03 31.88
C LEU A 626 9.53 -10.44 32.03
N MET A 627 10.13 -10.54 33.22
CA MET A 627 11.53 -10.14 33.43
C MET A 627 12.50 -10.99 32.61
N GLY A 628 12.28 -12.30 32.55
CA GLY A 628 13.06 -13.23 31.71
C GLY A 628 12.91 -12.95 30.23
N ASP A 629 11.69 -12.66 29.76
CA ASP A 629 11.40 -12.29 28.37
C ASP A 629 12.12 -10.99 27.99
N HIS A 630 12.09 -9.98 28.87
CA HIS A 630 12.87 -8.74 28.68
C HIS A 630 14.37 -8.98 28.63
N ALA A 631 14.90 -9.88 29.47
CA ALA A 631 16.33 -10.20 29.48
C ALA A 631 16.78 -10.85 28.16
N ARG A 632 15.98 -11.79 27.61
CA ARG A 632 16.28 -12.46 26.34
C ARG A 632 16.27 -11.48 25.16
N LEU A 633 15.21 -10.70 24.99
CA LEU A 633 15.11 -9.72 23.90
C LEU A 633 16.20 -8.65 23.98
N ARG A 634 16.59 -8.24 25.19
CA ARG A 634 17.69 -7.28 25.39
C ARG A 634 19.06 -7.87 25.07
N ALA A 635 19.29 -9.13 25.44
CA ALA A 635 20.51 -9.84 25.04
C ALA A 635 20.59 -9.98 23.50
N ALA A 636 19.49 -10.34 22.84
CA ALA A 636 19.42 -10.47 21.38
C ALA A 636 19.65 -9.12 20.65
N SER A 637 19.13 -8.01 21.19
CA SER A 637 19.40 -6.65 20.68
C SER A 637 20.80 -6.09 21.00
N GLY A 638 21.64 -6.82 21.73
CA GLY A 638 22.93 -6.31 22.22
C GLY A 638 22.80 -5.19 23.27
N SER A 639 21.63 -5.03 23.89
CA SER A 639 21.40 -4.01 24.92
C SER A 639 21.88 -4.48 26.29
N ALA A 640 22.76 -3.69 26.93
CA ALA A 640 23.27 -3.97 28.28
C ALA A 640 22.32 -3.54 29.43
N SER A 641 21.13 -3.00 29.11
CA SER A 641 20.21 -2.46 30.12
C SER A 641 19.41 -3.58 30.80
N ARG A 642 19.36 -3.57 32.13
CA ARG A 642 18.58 -4.54 32.92
C ARG A 642 17.16 -4.01 33.14
N VAL A 643 16.16 -4.89 33.09
CA VAL A 643 14.78 -4.55 33.47
C VAL A 643 14.38 -5.36 34.68
N THR A 644 13.81 -4.71 35.67
CA THR A 644 13.07 -5.40 36.74
C THR A 644 11.58 -5.24 36.50
N VAL A 645 10.82 -6.29 36.82
CA VAL A 645 9.37 -6.32 36.69
C VAL A 645 8.79 -6.70 38.05
N GLU A 646 7.95 -5.83 38.60
CA GLU A 646 7.28 -6.01 39.88
C GLU A 646 5.77 -6.00 39.68
N VAL A 647 5.06 -6.98 40.22
CA VAL A 647 3.60 -6.99 40.20
C VAL A 647 3.04 -6.05 41.27
N VAL A 648 1.98 -5.33 40.93
CA VAL A 648 1.18 -4.56 41.89
C VAL A 648 0.05 -5.46 42.40
N LEU A 649 0.01 -5.68 43.72
CA LEU A 649 -0.96 -6.54 44.37
C LEU A 649 -1.93 -5.74 45.25
N PRO A 650 -3.19 -6.21 45.42
CA PRO A 650 -3.80 -7.31 44.66
C PRO A 650 -4.15 -6.89 43.21
N PRO A 651 -4.26 -7.85 42.26
CA PRO A 651 -4.79 -7.55 40.92
C PRO A 651 -6.25 -7.10 40.98
N ASP A 652 -6.72 -6.33 39.99
CA ASP A 652 -8.15 -5.99 39.94
C ASP A 652 -8.95 -7.21 39.44
N MET A 653 -10.08 -7.49 40.08
CA MET A 653 -11.02 -8.51 39.64
C MET A 653 -12.00 -7.90 38.62
N ILE A 654 -11.87 -8.25 37.34
CA ILE A 654 -12.80 -7.81 36.29
C ILE A 654 -14.05 -8.70 36.28
N GLY A 655 -13.88 -10.02 36.46
CA GLY A 655 -14.99 -10.97 36.47
C GLY A 655 -14.69 -12.24 37.25
N LEU A 656 -15.73 -12.87 37.80
CA LEU A 656 -15.63 -14.09 38.61
C LEU A 656 -16.78 -15.04 38.31
N PHE A 657 -16.45 -16.18 37.70
CA PHE A 657 -17.41 -17.18 37.23
C PHE A 657 -17.22 -18.51 37.96
N VAL A 658 -18.31 -19.23 38.22
CA VAL A 658 -18.31 -20.54 38.87
C VAL A 658 -18.84 -21.60 37.90
N LEU A 659 -17.94 -22.44 37.42
CA LEU A 659 -18.26 -23.57 36.56
C LEU A 659 -18.46 -24.82 37.43
N MET A 660 -19.56 -25.52 37.20
CA MET A 660 -19.87 -26.76 37.92
C MET A 660 -19.93 -27.93 36.94
N PRO A 661 -19.63 -29.16 37.40
CA PRO A 661 -19.83 -30.35 36.58
C PRO A 661 -21.30 -30.47 36.22
N GLY A 662 -21.60 -30.61 34.92
CA GLY A 662 -22.93 -31.04 34.49
C GLY A 662 -23.14 -32.52 34.80
N GLU A 663 -24.37 -32.89 35.15
CA GLU A 663 -24.78 -34.30 35.12
C GLU A 663 -24.81 -34.76 33.66
N ALA A 664 -24.14 -35.87 33.37
CA ALA A 664 -23.98 -36.43 32.03
C ALA A 664 -25.28 -36.97 31.44
#